data_AF-A0A7V3VAM9-F1
#
_entry.id   AF-A0A7V3VAM9-F1
#
_cell.length_a   1.000
_cell.length_b   1.000
_cell.length_c   1.000
_cell.angle_alpha   90.00
_cell.angle_beta   90.00
_cell.angle_gamma   90.00
#
_symmetry.space_group_name_H-M   'P 1'
#
loop_
_entity.id
_entity.type
_entity.pdbx_description
1 polymer ?
#
loop_
_entity_poly.entity_id
_entity_poly.type
_entity_poly.pdbx_seq_one_letter_code
_entity_poly.pdbx_strand_id
1 'polypeptide(L)'
;MKRIILVVTLIACAVLVAGAQGPNTRHGPAPSIGSADTYSVVERGPHHRVWERIEYEPAPDGRQIPRPHRYVELATGLHYWSDGQWKESQDLIEAYPGGAVARHGQHKVIFAYNLATLGAIDMELPDGNRLRSHVLGLSYFDTASGKNVLIAEVKDCTGVIVEPNQVLYADAFEGLRADVRYTYTRAGFEQDIILHERPLGPEAYGLDPATTRLQVWTEFVQAPQVRKSRRVIQATKGHAVADETLDFGAMQVGAGKAFTLGEGRVPASAGPSRPTGEAAALEALQPVRGVPVGKQWLELEGRRFLVEEVPVDAVAEELENLPQTTAPIAKAKPVSTAQLVLSLPVLPERGQQADSGSKPMQLASAGSVSLPSWALVLDYITLNSSQTNYTFKGDTTYYIRGPVYLYGTNILEGGTVLKYTNSACLTIYGALKCATAPYRPAVLTAKDDDSVGEPTSDSTGNPVRSSFVALSFPSSISPTLSHIRVAYAGTAAVIYGAGGAISNAQFVNCGYGLVFLGSGYPTIENALFSDVQYAIILYGSGCYPRAVNVTFDRSSYLVGGGAYFVATNCIFANVTNLGTSGFGSHNGFYNSPQFGENRFISPVYPFQTVGGGSYYLVDGAGFRNVGTTNISTNLLAELRKKTTYPPIAFTNVTFTEAMVFSPQAQRDTDVPDLGYHYDPLDYAFGGCHAYSNITFTPGTIVGWFRTSSGWYHAGFGIRMNAGVTVSFEGTATSPVWWVRLNTVQEQDRTGGYGQAGICSWTDVNIPTVRARFLRCSAMASEKFNGYFADDWGSLRAEVLHSEFWGGNLHAYANYIYYTNCLMWRPATVGIENGNYSSAFIMRNCTVYGGQLLMQRWVGPTLFSVRDCAFDGTEFKVSGDPYGSDPNVTDFDFNAYTNASNPFQIGGAHNVRVVNFNWQSGPLGNFYLPPNSPLIDAGSRTADQVGLYHFTTRTSQLKETNSVVDIGYHYVAVDANGNSIDTDGDGLPDYLEDTNGNGSGADDFTSWLVYNSANGLSPANGLVVFTPLK
;
A
#
# COMPACT_ATOMS: atom_id res chain seq x y z
N MET A 1 44.99 -39.59 -48.41
CA MET A 1 45.34 -39.61 -46.97
C MET A 1 44.29 -38.76 -46.26
N LYS A 2 43.47 -39.40 -45.41
CA LYS A 2 42.47 -38.87 -44.43
C LYS A 2 41.50 -37.77 -44.92
N ARG A 3 40.35 -38.11 -45.52
CA ARG A 3 39.07 -38.68 -45.00
C ARG A 3 38.08 -37.59 -44.49
N ILE A 4 36.79 -37.50 -44.85
CA ILE A 4 35.89 -38.18 -45.81
C ILE A 4 34.49 -37.51 -45.65
N ILE A 5 33.79 -37.17 -46.76
CA ILE A 5 32.35 -37.48 -47.08
C ILE A 5 31.22 -36.80 -46.23
N LEU A 6 30.05 -36.33 -46.73
CA LEU A 6 29.20 -36.66 -47.90
C LEU A 6 28.33 -35.45 -48.32
N VAL A 7 28.06 -35.37 -49.62
CA VAL A 7 27.03 -34.58 -50.34
C VAL A 7 25.78 -35.45 -50.54
N VAL A 8 24.55 -34.95 -50.38
CA VAL A 8 23.39 -35.39 -51.20
C VAL A 8 22.36 -34.25 -51.38
N THR A 9 22.14 -33.91 -52.64
CA THR A 9 21.07 -33.12 -53.29
C THR A 9 19.77 -33.94 -53.42
N LEU A 10 18.58 -33.33 -53.49
CA LEU A 10 17.59 -33.53 -54.58
C LEU A 10 16.18 -32.89 -54.34
N ILE A 11 15.83 -32.00 -55.27
CA ILE A 11 14.62 -31.95 -56.13
C ILE A 11 13.19 -31.65 -55.57
N ALA A 12 12.69 -30.55 -56.13
CA ALA A 12 11.34 -30.03 -56.39
C ALA A 12 10.13 -30.99 -56.50
N CYS A 13 8.96 -30.44 -56.16
CA CYS A 13 7.75 -30.54 -56.98
C CYS A 13 6.89 -29.28 -56.85
N ALA A 14 6.56 -28.67 -58.00
CA ALA A 14 5.62 -27.59 -58.16
C ALA A 14 4.24 -28.13 -58.55
N VAL A 15 3.16 -27.51 -58.06
CA VAL A 15 1.83 -27.59 -58.68
C VAL A 15 1.32 -26.17 -58.87
N LEU A 16 1.08 -25.84 -60.14
CA LEU A 16 0.39 -24.66 -60.63
C LEU A 16 -1.12 -24.87 -60.54
N VAL A 17 -1.84 -23.91 -59.97
CA VAL A 17 -3.24 -23.63 -60.34
C VAL A 17 -3.36 -22.13 -60.55
N ALA A 18 -3.72 -21.72 -61.76
CA ALA A 18 -3.95 -20.34 -62.17
C ALA A 18 -5.42 -19.96 -61.95
N GLY A 19 -5.69 -18.73 -61.51
CA GLY A 19 -7.03 -18.16 -61.46
C GLY A 19 -7.08 -16.69 -61.02
N ALA A 20 -7.19 -15.80 -62.02
CA ALA A 20 -7.69 -14.42 -61.99
C ALA A 20 -6.93 -13.33 -61.19
N GLN A 21 -6.33 -12.39 -61.92
CA GLN A 21 -5.80 -11.13 -61.43
C GLN A 21 -6.92 -10.10 -61.17
N GLY A 22 -7.00 -9.61 -59.92
CA GLY A 22 -7.59 -8.31 -59.57
C GLY A 22 -6.48 -7.28 -59.29
N PRO A 23 -6.72 -5.97 -59.42
CA PRO A 23 -5.66 -4.97 -59.53
C PRO A 23 -4.86 -4.81 -58.24
N ASN A 24 -3.55 -5.06 -58.34
CA ASN A 24 -2.53 -4.76 -57.35
C ASN A 24 -2.47 -3.24 -57.07
N THR A 25 -3.08 -2.78 -55.99
CA THR A 25 -2.56 -1.61 -55.26
C THR A 25 -1.47 -2.12 -54.33
N ARG A 26 -0.21 -1.92 -54.72
CA ARG A 26 0.96 -2.15 -53.85
C ARG A 26 0.82 -1.25 -52.62
N HIS A 27 0.36 -1.81 -51.50
CA HIS A 27 0.70 -1.24 -50.20
C HIS A 27 2.21 -1.42 -50.02
N GLY A 28 2.92 -0.30 -49.89
CA GLY A 28 4.32 -0.33 -49.47
C GLY A 28 4.46 -1.08 -48.14
N PRO A 29 5.63 -1.64 -47.83
CA PRO A 29 5.86 -2.26 -46.53
C PRO A 29 5.49 -1.25 -45.45
N ALA A 30 4.60 -1.65 -44.54
CA ALA A 30 4.29 -0.87 -43.37
C ALA A 30 5.61 -0.46 -42.70
N PRO A 31 5.76 0.80 -42.25
CA PRO A 31 6.96 1.20 -41.54
C PRO A 31 7.15 0.23 -40.36
N SER A 32 8.31 -0.41 -40.29
CA SER A 32 8.72 -1.16 -39.11
C SER A 32 8.91 -0.16 -37.98
N ILE A 33 7.86 0.10 -37.22
CA ILE A 33 7.93 0.85 -35.98
C ILE A 33 8.59 -0.09 -34.98
N GLY A 34 9.76 0.32 -34.46
CA GLY A 34 10.55 -0.46 -33.53
C GLY A 34 9.71 -0.90 -32.32
N SER A 35 9.95 -2.13 -31.88
CA SER A 35 9.36 -2.63 -30.65
C SER A 35 9.85 -1.76 -29.49
N ALA A 36 8.93 -1.08 -28.80
CA ALA A 36 9.23 -0.48 -27.51
C ALA A 36 9.17 -1.58 -26.43
N ASP A 37 10.00 -2.62 -26.58
CA ASP A 37 10.07 -3.75 -25.65
C ASP A 37 10.70 -3.37 -24.30
N THR A 38 11.07 -2.10 -24.12
CA THR A 38 11.76 -1.60 -22.92
C THR A 38 10.99 -0.45 -22.29
N TYR A 39 10.98 -0.43 -20.96
CA TYR A 39 10.40 0.67 -20.20
C TYR A 39 11.16 1.97 -20.43
N SER A 40 10.41 3.07 -20.52
CA SER A 40 10.92 4.43 -20.61
C SER A 40 10.19 5.34 -19.61
N VAL A 41 10.83 6.45 -19.23
CA VAL A 41 10.24 7.40 -18.28
C VAL A 41 9.32 8.38 -19.03
N VAL A 42 8.04 8.40 -18.67
CA VAL A 42 7.02 9.29 -19.28
C VAL A 42 6.64 10.47 -18.40
N GLU A 43 6.91 10.39 -17.10
CA GLU A 43 6.65 11.46 -16.14
C GLU A 43 7.72 11.48 -15.05
N ARG A 44 8.05 12.68 -14.57
CA ARG A 44 8.91 12.89 -13.40
C ARG A 44 8.26 13.92 -12.48
N GLY A 45 8.34 13.67 -11.18
CA GLY A 45 8.04 14.63 -10.14
C GLY A 45 9.09 14.61 -9.03
N PRO A 46 8.91 15.38 -7.96
CA PRO A 46 9.93 15.55 -6.94
C PRO A 46 10.39 14.22 -6.30
N HIS A 47 9.45 13.31 -6.02
CA HIS A 47 9.72 12.04 -5.32
C HIS A 47 9.38 10.80 -6.18
N HIS A 48 9.06 11.00 -7.46
CA HIS A 48 8.58 9.92 -8.32
C HIS A 48 9.02 10.04 -9.77
N ARG A 49 8.97 8.92 -10.49
CA ARG A 49 8.86 8.86 -11.95
C ARG A 49 7.88 7.77 -12.37
N VAL A 50 7.24 7.95 -13.51
CA VAL A 50 6.36 6.93 -14.11
C VAL A 50 7.12 6.25 -15.24
N TRP A 51 7.18 4.93 -15.18
CA TRP A 51 7.73 4.08 -16.22
C TRP A 51 6.61 3.53 -17.09
N GLU A 52 6.80 3.56 -18.40
CA GLU A 52 5.88 2.99 -19.38
C GLU A 52 6.65 2.15 -20.41
N ARG A 53 6.14 0.95 -20.71
CA ARG A 53 6.45 0.23 -21.96
C ARG A 53 5.15 -0.03 -22.69
N ILE A 54 5.24 -0.20 -24.01
CA ILE A 54 4.09 -0.51 -24.85
C ILE A 54 4.28 -1.93 -25.37
N GLU A 55 3.40 -2.84 -24.95
CA GLU A 55 3.23 -4.12 -25.60
C GLU A 55 2.20 -3.96 -26.72
N TYR A 56 2.37 -4.64 -27.86
CA TYR A 56 1.41 -4.55 -28.96
C TYR A 56 0.59 -5.82 -29.03
N GLU A 57 -0.72 -5.65 -28.87
CA GLU A 57 -1.69 -6.70 -29.11
C GLU A 57 -2.07 -6.70 -30.60
N PRO A 58 -1.99 -7.82 -31.32
CA PRO A 58 -2.51 -7.88 -32.67
C PRO A 58 -4.05 -7.81 -32.64
N ALA A 59 -4.66 -7.13 -33.58
CA ALA A 59 -6.10 -7.16 -33.79
C ALA A 59 -6.43 -8.16 -34.91
N PRO A 60 -7.68 -8.66 -35.00
CA PRO A 60 -8.10 -9.55 -36.08
C PRO A 60 -7.90 -9.00 -37.50
N ASP A 61 -7.90 -7.67 -37.66
CA ASP A 61 -7.66 -6.97 -38.92
C ASP A 61 -6.16 -6.73 -39.23
N GLY A 62 -5.26 -7.24 -38.38
CA GLY A 62 -3.80 -7.09 -38.49
C GLY A 62 -3.26 -5.79 -37.90
N ARG A 63 -4.11 -4.91 -37.34
CA ARG A 63 -3.67 -3.71 -36.62
C ARG A 63 -2.92 -4.10 -35.34
N GLN A 64 -1.97 -3.26 -34.92
CA GLN A 64 -1.27 -3.40 -33.65
C GLN A 64 -1.87 -2.40 -32.65
N ILE A 65 -2.43 -2.90 -31.56
CA ILE A 65 -3.08 -2.11 -30.51
C ILE A 65 -2.07 -1.91 -29.38
N PRO A 66 -1.70 -0.66 -29.07
CA PRO A 66 -0.74 -0.39 -28.00
C PRO A 66 -1.38 -0.64 -26.63
N ARG A 67 -0.73 -1.49 -25.84
CA ARG A 67 -1.07 -1.85 -24.47
C ARG A 67 -0.01 -1.28 -23.51
N PRO A 68 -0.31 -0.16 -22.83
CA PRO A 68 0.65 0.48 -21.93
C PRO A 68 0.73 -0.25 -20.59
N HIS A 69 1.92 -0.76 -20.30
CA HIS A 69 2.30 -1.26 -18.98
C HIS A 69 2.92 -0.12 -18.20
N ARG A 70 2.47 0.12 -16.96
CA ARG A 70 2.90 1.29 -16.18
C ARG A 70 3.08 0.95 -14.72
N TYR A 71 4.14 1.48 -14.13
CA TYR A 71 4.33 1.53 -12.68
C TYR A 71 4.95 2.85 -12.24
N VAL A 72 4.77 3.20 -10.97
CA VAL A 72 5.31 4.43 -10.38
C VAL A 72 6.53 4.08 -9.53
N GLU A 73 7.71 4.55 -9.89
CA GLU A 73 8.89 4.47 -9.02
C GLU A 73 8.84 5.59 -7.98
N LEU A 74 9.03 5.25 -6.70
CA LEU A 74 9.04 6.17 -5.57
C LEU A 74 10.34 6.09 -4.77
N ALA A 75 10.90 7.26 -4.47
CA ALA A 75 11.86 7.47 -3.38
C ALA A 75 11.89 8.96 -3.01
N THR A 76 12.24 9.27 -1.76
CA THR A 76 12.33 10.67 -1.33
C THR A 76 13.45 11.39 -2.09
N GLY A 77 13.09 12.46 -2.81
CA GLY A 77 14.04 13.38 -3.41
C GLY A 77 14.64 12.86 -4.70
N LEU A 78 13.95 11.97 -5.44
CA LEU A 78 14.43 11.44 -6.72
C LEU A 78 14.88 12.53 -7.71
N HIS A 79 14.16 13.66 -7.74
CA HIS A 79 14.46 14.73 -8.67
C HIS A 79 14.49 16.10 -8.00
N TYR A 80 15.26 17.02 -8.59
CA TYR A 80 15.27 18.44 -8.27
C TYR A 80 14.91 19.26 -9.50
N TRP A 81 14.31 20.44 -9.28
CA TRP A 81 13.89 21.32 -10.35
C TRP A 81 15.04 22.24 -10.77
N SER A 82 15.42 22.19 -12.06
CA SER A 82 16.47 23.03 -12.63
C SER A 82 16.22 23.24 -14.12
N ASP A 83 16.41 24.46 -14.61
CA ASP A 83 16.26 24.81 -16.04
C ASP A 83 14.88 24.44 -16.61
N GLY A 84 13.82 24.62 -15.81
CA GLY A 84 12.44 24.35 -16.23
C GLY A 84 12.07 22.86 -16.35
N GLN A 85 12.88 21.96 -15.80
CA GLN A 85 12.64 20.51 -15.84
C GLN A 85 13.12 19.79 -14.57
N TRP A 86 12.57 18.61 -14.31
CA TRP A 86 13.03 17.70 -13.26
C TRP A 86 14.29 16.96 -13.70
N LYS A 87 15.38 17.10 -12.94
CA LYS A 87 16.65 16.39 -13.14
C LYS A 87 16.89 15.39 -11.99
N GLU A 88 17.64 14.32 -12.26
CA GLU A 88 18.03 13.33 -11.23
C GLU A 88 18.81 13.99 -10.09
N SER A 89 18.36 13.79 -8.87
CA SER A 89 19.12 14.22 -7.69
C SER A 89 20.33 13.33 -7.46
N GLN A 90 21.38 13.91 -6.88
CA GLN A 90 22.65 13.25 -6.58
C GLN A 90 22.99 13.51 -5.11
N ASP A 91 23.43 12.46 -4.41
CA ASP A 91 24.04 12.58 -3.09
C ASP A 91 25.49 13.03 -3.31
N LEU A 92 25.68 14.30 -3.65
CA LEU A 92 26.97 14.86 -4.07
C LEU A 92 27.23 16.21 -3.40
N ILE A 93 28.41 16.32 -2.78
CA ILE A 93 29.01 17.58 -2.33
C ILE A 93 30.22 17.87 -3.21
N GLU A 94 30.31 19.09 -3.72
CA GLU A 94 31.37 19.54 -4.61
C GLU A 94 32.08 20.78 -4.07
N ALA A 95 33.30 21.00 -4.54
CA ALA A 95 34.09 22.17 -4.20
C ALA A 95 33.40 23.45 -4.71
N TYR A 96 33.38 24.50 -3.87
CA TYR A 96 32.75 25.79 -4.18
C TYR A 96 33.62 26.94 -3.68
N PRO A 97 33.69 28.10 -4.37
CA PRO A 97 34.45 29.24 -3.85
C PRO A 97 33.99 29.60 -2.42
N GLY A 98 34.92 29.60 -1.46
CA GLY A 98 34.60 29.85 -0.05
C GLY A 98 34.15 28.62 0.75
N GLY A 99 34.18 27.42 0.17
CA GLY A 99 33.89 26.16 0.88
C GLY A 99 33.45 25.00 -0.03
N ALA A 100 32.28 24.43 0.24
CA ALA A 100 31.69 23.34 -0.53
C ALA A 100 30.17 23.57 -0.73
N VAL A 101 29.56 22.84 -1.66
CA VAL A 101 28.13 22.95 -1.95
C VAL A 101 27.51 21.62 -2.34
N ALA A 102 26.28 21.38 -1.89
CA ALA A 102 25.38 20.39 -2.44
C ALA A 102 24.25 21.13 -3.17
N ARG A 103 24.16 20.97 -4.50
CA ARG A 103 23.19 21.71 -5.34
C ARG A 103 22.40 20.85 -6.31
N HIS A 104 22.65 19.54 -6.31
CA HIS A 104 21.98 18.57 -7.18
C HIS A 104 20.91 17.80 -6.42
N GLY A 105 20.11 18.47 -5.60
CA GLY A 105 18.93 17.91 -4.95
C GLY A 105 17.92 18.99 -4.61
N GLN A 106 16.82 18.59 -3.98
CA GLN A 106 15.70 19.49 -3.71
C GLN A 106 16.03 20.56 -2.69
N HIS A 107 16.72 20.17 -1.61
CA HIS A 107 17.37 21.11 -0.72
C HIS A 107 18.81 21.30 -1.18
N LYS A 108 19.32 22.52 -1.03
CA LYS A 108 20.69 22.86 -1.42
C LYS A 108 21.41 23.36 -0.18
N VAL A 109 22.67 23.00 -0.03
CA VAL A 109 23.46 23.34 1.16
C VAL A 109 24.78 23.94 0.74
N ILE A 110 25.13 25.10 1.28
CA ILE A 110 26.47 25.67 1.21
C ILE A 110 27.15 25.42 2.55
N PHE A 111 28.38 24.92 2.49
CA PHE A 111 29.24 24.65 3.62
C PHE A 111 30.38 25.66 3.60
N ALA A 112 30.53 26.47 4.65
CA ALA A 112 31.63 27.41 4.77
C ALA A 112 32.98 26.68 4.85
N TYR A 113 34.04 27.28 4.30
CA TYR A 113 35.39 26.75 4.41
C TYR A 113 35.85 26.55 5.86
N ASN A 114 35.44 27.44 6.76
CA ASN A 114 35.72 27.37 8.19
C ASN A 114 34.44 27.26 9.01
N LEU A 115 34.36 26.30 9.94
CA LEU A 115 33.18 26.06 10.76
C LEU A 115 32.83 27.22 11.70
N ALA A 116 33.84 27.92 12.23
CA ALA A 116 33.68 29.10 13.08
C ALA A 116 33.29 30.35 12.27
N THR A 117 32.22 30.23 11.48
CA THR A 117 31.66 31.26 10.61
C THR A 117 30.17 31.44 10.93
N LEU A 118 29.71 32.68 11.02
CA LEU A 118 28.28 32.97 11.20
C LEU A 118 27.48 32.34 10.05
N GLY A 119 26.58 31.41 10.40
CA GLY A 119 25.77 30.73 9.42
C GLY A 119 26.55 29.77 8.51
N ALA A 120 27.61 29.15 9.04
CA ALA A 120 28.51 28.23 8.34
C ALA A 120 27.80 27.21 7.44
N ILE A 121 26.58 26.80 7.81
CA ILE A 121 25.68 25.99 7.02
C ILE A 121 24.54 26.88 6.52
N ASP A 122 24.43 27.05 5.21
CA ASP A 122 23.34 27.80 4.57
C ASP A 122 22.54 26.85 3.68
N MET A 123 21.38 26.45 4.17
CA MET A 123 20.48 25.52 3.50
C MET A 123 19.28 26.25 2.89
N GLU A 124 19.09 26.06 1.60
CA GLU A 124 17.86 26.38 0.89
C GLU A 124 16.94 25.15 0.89
N LEU A 125 15.74 25.31 1.45
CA LEU A 125 14.71 24.29 1.53
C LEU A 125 14.02 24.10 0.16
N PRO A 126 13.32 22.96 -0.08
CA PRO A 126 12.63 22.72 -1.34
C PRO A 126 11.56 23.75 -1.72
N ASP A 127 11.01 24.46 -0.75
CA ASP A 127 10.03 25.55 -0.93
C ASP A 127 10.67 26.94 -1.12
N GLY A 128 12.00 27.02 -1.15
CA GLY A 128 12.78 28.25 -1.30
C GLY A 128 13.04 29.02 -0.01
N ASN A 129 12.50 28.56 1.13
CA ASN A 129 12.87 29.12 2.44
C ASN A 129 14.33 28.77 2.80
N ARG A 130 14.90 29.45 3.80
CA ARG A 130 16.29 29.21 4.23
C ARG A 130 16.43 28.86 5.70
N LEU A 131 17.28 27.88 5.97
CA LEU A 131 17.85 27.56 7.26
C LEU A 131 19.34 27.89 7.23
N ARG A 132 19.72 28.99 7.91
CA ARG A 132 21.13 29.38 8.04
C ARG A 132 21.56 29.17 9.49
N SER A 133 22.48 28.24 9.70
CA SER A 133 22.84 27.73 11.02
C SER A 133 24.34 27.54 11.22
N HIS A 134 24.75 27.44 12.47
CA HIS A 134 26.10 27.07 12.87
C HIS A 134 26.09 26.44 14.27
N VAL A 135 26.96 25.47 14.51
CA VAL A 135 27.16 24.89 15.85
C VAL A 135 28.01 25.84 16.69
N LEU A 136 27.65 26.02 17.97
CA LEU A 136 28.34 26.90 18.89
C LEU A 136 29.24 26.14 19.86
N GLY A 137 28.81 24.96 20.31
CA GLY A 137 29.53 24.24 21.36
C GLY A 137 28.72 23.15 22.05
N LEU A 138 29.33 22.57 23.08
CA LEU A 138 28.74 21.58 23.97
C LEU A 138 28.60 22.15 25.38
N SER A 139 27.50 21.83 26.06
CA SER A 139 27.27 22.22 27.46
C SER A 139 26.76 21.06 28.32
N TYR A 140 26.83 21.23 29.63
CA TYR A 140 26.06 20.45 30.59
C TYR A 140 24.90 21.26 31.13
N PHE A 141 23.72 20.66 31.17
CA PHE A 141 22.53 21.22 31.82
C PHE A 141 22.05 20.31 32.94
N ASP A 142 22.08 20.80 34.17
CA ASP A 142 21.52 20.12 35.33
C ASP A 142 20.05 20.48 35.50
N THR A 143 19.18 19.51 35.28
CA THR A 143 17.73 19.66 35.38
C THR A 143 17.23 19.94 36.81
N ALA A 144 17.99 19.56 37.84
CA ALA A 144 17.61 19.78 39.23
C ALA A 144 17.90 21.22 39.69
N SER A 145 19.10 21.74 39.38
CA SER A 145 19.47 23.11 39.75
C SER A 145 19.09 24.17 38.71
N GLY A 146 18.75 23.77 37.49
CA GLY A 146 18.49 24.67 36.36
C GLY A 146 19.74 25.38 35.85
N LYS A 147 20.93 24.86 36.18
CA LYS A 147 22.21 25.46 35.82
C LYS A 147 22.84 24.80 34.60
N ASN A 148 23.60 25.60 33.88
CA ASN A 148 24.23 25.30 32.61
C ASN A 148 25.73 25.64 32.67
N VAL A 149 26.56 24.83 32.02
CA VAL A 149 28.02 25.00 31.96
C VAL A 149 28.51 24.70 30.55
N LEU A 150 29.18 25.66 29.89
CA LEU A 150 29.85 25.42 28.60
C LEU A 150 31.10 24.56 28.82
N ILE A 151 31.24 23.46 28.10
CA ILE A 151 32.36 22.52 28.23
C ILE A 151 33.23 22.45 26.98
N ALA A 152 32.69 22.85 25.82
CA ALA A 152 33.43 22.97 24.58
C ALA A 152 32.83 24.09 23.72
N GLU A 153 33.68 24.86 23.03
CA GLU A 153 33.27 25.96 22.14
C GLU A 153 33.85 25.74 20.75
N VAL A 154 33.10 26.06 19.70
CA VAL A 154 33.60 25.93 18.32
C VAL A 154 34.83 26.81 18.12
N LYS A 155 35.87 26.27 17.48
CA LYS A 155 37.09 27.00 17.13
C LYS A 155 37.33 27.02 15.63
N ASP A 156 38.32 27.80 15.21
CA ASP A 156 38.76 27.82 13.82
C ASP A 156 39.22 26.44 13.34
N CYS A 157 38.47 25.83 12.44
CA CYS A 157 38.83 24.60 11.76
C CYS A 157 38.36 24.64 10.30
N THR A 158 39.10 23.98 9.40
CA THR A 158 38.78 23.96 7.97
C THR A 158 38.09 22.66 7.60
N GLY A 159 37.03 22.74 6.79
CA GLY A 159 36.36 21.56 6.29
C GLY A 159 37.16 20.83 5.22
N VAL A 160 36.90 19.53 5.06
CA VAL A 160 37.32 18.71 3.91
C VAL A 160 36.11 17.93 3.38
N ILE A 161 36.04 17.76 2.06
CA ILE A 161 35.01 16.95 1.41
C ILE A 161 35.44 15.48 1.51
N VAL A 162 34.59 14.65 2.10
CA VAL A 162 34.73 13.19 2.12
C VAL A 162 33.72 12.64 1.11
N GLU A 163 34.22 12.17 -0.03
CA GLU A 163 33.38 11.79 -1.17
C GLU A 163 32.42 10.63 -0.85
N PRO A 164 31.22 10.63 -1.46
CA PRO A 164 30.71 11.67 -2.37
C PRO A 164 29.96 12.80 -1.66
N ASN A 165 29.56 12.64 -0.39
CA ASN A 165 28.45 13.40 0.17
C ASN A 165 28.63 13.86 1.62
N GLN A 166 29.87 13.92 2.10
CA GLN A 166 30.16 14.35 3.47
C GLN A 166 31.13 15.54 3.52
N VAL A 167 30.97 16.40 4.51
CA VAL A 167 31.96 17.41 4.91
C VAL A 167 32.40 17.12 6.33
N LEU A 168 33.71 17.00 6.55
CA LEU A 168 34.30 16.79 7.86
C LEU A 168 35.08 18.03 8.29
N TYR A 169 34.74 18.55 9.46
CA TYR A 169 35.50 19.57 10.20
C TYR A 169 36.19 18.87 11.38
N ALA A 170 37.46 18.52 11.20
CA ALA A 170 38.23 17.81 12.21
C ALA A 170 38.68 18.74 13.34
N ASP A 171 38.72 18.22 14.57
CA ASP A 171 39.11 18.96 15.78
C ASP A 171 38.44 20.34 15.86
N ALA A 172 37.12 20.33 15.86
CA ALA A 172 36.26 21.50 15.69
C ALA A 172 36.05 22.33 16.96
N PHE A 173 36.46 21.84 18.12
CA PHE A 173 36.16 22.47 19.40
C PHE A 173 37.43 22.78 20.23
N GLU A 174 37.39 23.90 20.95
CA GLU A 174 38.25 24.19 22.09
C GLU A 174 37.62 23.59 23.35
N GLY A 175 38.44 23.06 24.27
CA GLY A 175 37.95 22.41 25.49
C GLY A 175 37.75 20.89 25.37
N LEU A 176 37.55 20.37 24.16
CA LEU A 176 37.29 18.96 23.89
C LEU A 176 37.70 18.60 22.46
N ARG A 177 38.49 17.54 22.26
CA ARG A 177 38.79 17.06 20.90
C ARG A 177 37.58 16.31 20.34
N ALA A 178 36.90 16.93 19.38
CA ALA A 178 35.75 16.35 18.68
C ALA A 178 35.65 16.89 17.25
N ASP A 179 35.09 16.11 16.33
CA ASP A 179 34.84 16.54 14.95
C ASP A 179 33.37 16.91 14.75
N VAL A 180 33.11 17.70 13.70
CA VAL A 180 31.74 17.90 13.17
C VAL A 180 31.69 17.36 11.75
N ARG A 181 30.79 16.42 11.50
CA ARG A 181 30.55 15.86 10.16
C ARG A 181 29.14 16.21 9.71
N TYR A 182 29.02 16.68 8.48
CA TYR A 182 27.74 16.81 7.82
C TYR A 182 27.60 15.76 6.73
N THR A 183 26.44 15.10 6.66
CA THR A 183 26.10 14.16 5.59
C THR A 183 24.92 14.70 4.79
N TYR A 184 25.10 14.85 3.49
CA TYR A 184 24.05 15.26 2.58
C TYR A 184 23.50 14.06 1.82
N THR A 185 22.19 13.94 1.71
CA THR A 185 21.53 12.99 0.82
C THR A 185 20.38 13.69 0.11
N ARG A 186 19.94 13.17 -1.02
CA ARG A 186 18.73 13.66 -1.70
C ARG A 186 17.48 13.61 -0.82
N ALA A 187 17.48 12.78 0.21
CA ALA A 187 16.34 12.53 1.09
C ALA A 187 16.41 13.30 2.42
N GLY A 188 17.55 13.88 2.77
CA GLY A 188 17.76 14.57 4.03
C GLY A 188 19.20 15.01 4.27
N PHE A 189 19.42 15.72 5.36
CA PHE A 189 20.70 16.27 5.77
C PHE A 189 20.94 16.05 7.27
N GLU A 190 22.14 15.61 7.61
CA GLU A 190 22.52 15.12 8.95
C GLU A 190 23.72 15.92 9.49
N GLN A 191 23.74 16.18 10.80
CA GLN A 191 24.88 16.76 11.53
C GLN A 191 25.32 15.79 12.62
N ASP A 192 26.54 15.25 12.52
CA ASP A 192 27.14 14.42 13.55
C ASP A 192 28.19 15.21 14.35
N ILE A 193 28.07 15.26 15.68
CA ILE A 193 29.19 15.66 16.58
C ILE A 193 29.92 14.40 17.03
N ILE A 194 31.19 14.22 16.66
CA ILE A 194 31.97 12.99 16.89
C ILE A 194 32.99 13.22 18.00
N LEU A 195 32.74 12.66 19.19
CA LEU A 195 33.65 12.82 20.33
C LEU A 195 34.86 11.87 20.25
N HIS A 196 36.08 12.43 20.27
CA HIS A 196 37.34 11.67 20.37
C HIS A 196 37.96 11.69 21.78
N GLU A 197 37.41 12.50 22.67
CA GLU A 197 37.77 12.57 24.08
C GLU A 197 36.48 12.63 24.90
N ARG A 198 36.51 12.13 26.15
CA ARG A 198 35.45 12.42 27.12
C ARG A 198 35.72 13.75 27.83
N PRO A 199 34.70 14.62 27.97
CA PRO A 199 34.82 15.82 28.80
C PRO A 199 35.03 15.48 30.29
N LEU A 200 35.42 16.47 31.10
CA LEU A 200 35.37 16.32 32.56
C LEU A 200 33.92 16.05 32.98
N GLY A 201 33.71 15.18 33.98
CA GLY A 201 32.35 14.86 34.45
C GLY A 201 31.62 16.07 35.06
N PRO A 202 30.28 16.05 35.11
CA PRO A 202 29.47 17.14 35.67
C PRO A 202 29.88 17.58 37.09
N GLU A 203 30.35 16.65 37.91
CA GLU A 203 30.83 16.86 39.27
C GLU A 203 32.03 17.82 39.34
N ALA A 204 32.87 17.86 38.30
CA ALA A 204 33.99 18.79 38.22
C ALA A 204 33.54 20.27 38.15
N TYR A 205 32.29 20.48 37.76
CA TYR A 205 31.65 21.80 37.67
C TYR A 205 30.63 22.03 38.80
N GLY A 206 30.50 21.10 39.76
CA GLY A 206 29.53 21.19 40.86
C GLY A 206 28.09 20.89 40.44
N LEU A 207 27.90 20.09 39.39
CA LEU A 207 26.60 19.57 38.95
C LEU A 207 26.43 18.11 39.38
N ASP A 208 25.19 17.63 39.47
CA ASP A 208 24.88 16.23 39.77
C ASP A 208 24.77 15.40 38.48
N PRO A 209 25.63 14.39 38.26
CA PRO A 209 25.58 13.53 37.08
C PRO A 209 24.22 12.83 36.87
N ALA A 210 23.46 12.55 37.92
CA ALA A 210 22.17 11.87 37.82
C ALA A 210 21.07 12.74 37.20
N THR A 211 21.22 14.06 37.26
CA THR A 211 20.23 15.02 36.73
C THR A 211 20.78 15.89 35.61
N THR A 212 22.02 15.63 35.19
CA THR A 212 22.71 16.38 34.14
C THR A 212 22.53 15.77 32.75
N ARG A 213 22.33 16.64 31.76
CA ARG A 213 22.28 16.31 30.33
C ARG A 213 23.49 16.90 29.62
N LEU A 214 24.10 16.13 28.72
CA LEU A 214 25.06 16.62 27.74
C LEU A 214 24.27 17.24 26.58
N GLN A 215 24.57 18.49 26.24
CA GLN A 215 23.85 19.26 25.22
C GLN A 215 24.76 19.72 24.09
N VAL A 216 24.25 19.72 22.85
CA VAL A 216 24.83 20.42 21.69
C VAL A 216 23.97 21.62 21.37
N TRP A 217 24.61 22.78 21.14
CA TRP A 217 23.92 24.02 20.80
C TRP A 217 24.19 24.40 19.35
N THR A 218 23.13 24.44 18.55
CA THR A 218 23.15 24.93 17.16
C THR A 218 22.29 26.17 17.04
N GLU A 219 22.86 27.29 16.61
CA GLU A 219 22.13 28.55 16.41
C GLU A 219 21.62 28.70 14.97
N PHE A 220 20.39 29.21 14.84
CA PHE A 220 19.74 29.54 13.58
C PHE A 220 19.56 31.05 13.44
N VAL A 221 20.46 31.67 12.66
CA VAL A 221 20.40 33.12 12.36
C VAL A 221 19.31 33.43 11.34
N GLN A 222 18.93 32.45 10.51
CA GLN A 222 17.78 32.51 9.63
C GLN A 222 17.04 31.17 9.67
N ALA A 223 15.72 31.22 9.88
CA ALA A 223 14.84 30.06 9.83
C ALA A 223 13.39 30.53 9.55
N PRO A 224 12.57 29.76 8.83
CA PRO A 224 11.14 29.98 8.74
C PRO A 224 10.46 29.73 10.09
N GLN A 225 9.17 30.04 10.20
CA GLN A 225 8.38 29.74 11.39
C GLN A 225 8.29 28.22 11.59
N VAL A 226 8.71 27.74 12.76
CA VAL A 226 8.74 26.31 13.09
C VAL A 226 7.43 25.87 13.75
N ARG A 227 6.87 24.76 13.31
CA ARG A 227 5.80 24.05 14.02
C ARG A 227 6.43 22.97 14.89
N LYS A 228 6.10 22.97 16.18
CA LYS A 228 6.68 22.03 17.16
C LYS A 228 5.63 21.01 17.58
N SER A 229 6.02 19.75 17.63
CA SER A 229 5.26 18.72 18.34
C SER A 229 6.17 18.03 19.35
N ARG A 230 5.75 18.01 20.62
CA ARG A 230 6.57 17.54 21.74
C ARG A 230 6.12 16.16 22.18
N ARG A 231 7.08 15.27 22.40
CA ARG A 231 6.89 13.99 23.09
C ARG A 231 7.91 13.82 24.20
N VAL A 232 7.68 12.84 25.06
CA VAL A 232 8.63 12.42 26.10
C VAL A 232 9.15 11.04 25.73
N ILE A 233 10.46 10.92 25.55
CA ILE A 233 11.13 9.65 25.30
C ILE A 233 11.74 9.17 26.61
N GLN A 234 11.49 7.91 26.97
CA GLN A 234 12.20 7.26 28.05
C GLN A 234 13.59 6.87 27.54
N ALA A 235 14.63 7.55 28.04
CA ALA A 235 16.01 7.11 27.92
C ALA A 235 16.27 5.92 28.85
N THR A 236 17.36 5.20 28.59
CA THR A 236 17.84 4.09 29.42
C THR A 236 17.98 4.54 30.89
N LYS A 237 17.81 3.61 31.85
CA LYS A 237 17.88 3.87 33.31
C LYS A 237 16.76 4.77 33.89
N GLY A 238 15.64 4.94 33.20
CA GLY A 238 14.43 5.57 33.76
C GLY A 238 14.38 7.10 33.65
N HIS A 239 15.27 7.69 32.87
CA HIS A 239 15.29 9.13 32.60
C HIS A 239 14.37 9.49 31.43
N ALA A 240 13.60 10.58 31.58
CA ALA A 240 12.70 11.07 30.53
C ALA A 240 13.30 12.30 29.84
N VAL A 241 13.46 12.25 28.53
CA VAL A 241 13.94 13.38 27.71
C VAL A 241 12.79 13.93 26.87
N ALA A 242 12.66 15.26 26.83
CA ALA A 242 11.71 15.89 25.93
C ALA A 242 12.29 15.91 24.52
N ASP A 243 11.50 15.47 23.54
CA ASP A 243 11.88 15.45 22.14
C ASP A 243 10.83 16.21 21.33
N GLU A 244 11.25 17.31 20.71
CA GLU A 244 10.43 18.10 19.79
C GLU A 244 10.73 17.71 18.35
N THR A 245 9.70 17.26 17.62
CA THR A 245 9.75 17.25 16.15
C THR A 245 9.53 18.67 15.66
N LEU A 246 10.46 19.16 14.83
CA LEU A 246 10.46 20.52 14.30
C LEU A 246 10.10 20.49 12.82
N ASP A 247 8.99 21.11 12.47
CA ASP A 247 8.48 21.16 11.10
C ASP A 247 8.67 22.57 10.52
N PHE A 248 9.52 22.66 9.50
CA PHE A 248 9.85 23.87 8.77
C PHE A 248 9.08 23.98 7.44
N GLY A 249 8.02 23.19 7.24
CA GLY A 249 7.27 23.11 6.00
C GLY A 249 7.78 21.99 5.12
N ALA A 250 8.74 22.29 4.22
CA ALA A 250 9.26 21.32 3.26
C ALA A 250 10.30 20.33 3.84
N MET A 251 10.78 20.57 5.07
CA MET A 251 11.69 19.67 5.78
C MET A 251 11.34 19.62 7.28
N GLN A 252 11.63 18.49 7.91
CA GLN A 252 11.39 18.28 9.34
C GLN A 252 12.63 17.71 10.04
N VAL A 253 12.87 18.15 11.27
CA VAL A 253 13.85 17.53 12.18
C VAL A 253 13.11 16.56 13.09
N GLY A 254 13.44 15.27 12.97
CA GLY A 254 12.83 14.18 13.73
C GLY A 254 13.72 13.67 14.87
N ALA A 255 13.42 12.44 15.31
CA ALA A 255 14.16 11.75 16.37
C ALA A 255 15.65 11.59 16.02
N GLY A 256 16.55 11.86 16.97
CA GLY A 256 17.98 11.55 16.84
C GLY A 256 18.40 10.39 17.74
N LYS A 257 19.59 9.84 17.51
CA LYS A 257 20.19 8.81 18.36
C LYS A 257 21.68 9.07 18.54
N ALA A 258 22.18 8.78 19.74
CA ALA A 258 23.59 8.81 20.06
C ALA A 258 24.13 7.39 20.20
N PHE A 259 25.20 7.06 19.47
CA PHE A 259 25.75 5.70 19.38
C PHE A 259 27.27 5.73 19.18
N THR A 260 27.93 4.58 19.38
CA THR A 260 29.38 4.40 19.21
C THR A 260 29.74 4.05 17.75
N LEU A 261 30.75 4.71 17.19
CA LEU A 261 31.33 4.35 15.89
C LEU A 261 32.25 3.14 16.03
N GLY A 262 31.87 1.97 15.52
CA GLY A 262 32.71 0.75 15.54
C GLY A 262 31.94 -0.54 15.75
N GLU A 263 30.79 -0.48 16.43
CA GLU A 263 29.78 -1.53 16.42
C GLU A 263 28.89 -1.30 15.20
N GLY A 264 29.10 -2.13 14.16
CA GLY A 264 28.29 -2.27 12.95
C GLY A 264 27.29 -1.15 12.64
N ARG A 265 27.76 -0.07 12.00
CA ARG A 265 26.99 0.43 10.84
C ARG A 265 26.93 -0.77 9.89
N VAL A 266 25.89 -1.58 10.00
CA VAL A 266 25.32 -2.20 8.82
C VAL A 266 24.78 -0.99 8.06
N PRO A 267 25.39 -0.55 6.95
CA PRO A 267 24.76 0.45 6.11
C PRO A 267 23.32 0.01 5.89
N ALA A 268 22.36 0.93 5.83
CA ALA A 268 21.00 0.54 5.42
C ALA A 268 21.03 -0.30 4.12
N SER A 269 22.09 -0.16 3.29
CA SER A 269 22.42 -0.91 2.07
C SER A 269 23.11 -2.29 2.22
N ALA A 270 23.51 -2.75 3.41
CA ALA A 270 24.03 -4.11 3.59
C ALA A 270 22.92 -4.98 4.18
N GLY A 271 22.39 -5.92 3.40
CA GLY A 271 21.49 -6.94 3.94
C GLY A 271 22.18 -7.70 5.07
N PRO A 272 21.45 -8.20 6.08
CA PRO A 272 22.05 -9.01 7.11
C PRO A 272 22.60 -10.28 6.47
N SER A 273 23.93 -10.39 6.34
CA SER A 273 24.57 -11.68 6.12
C SER A 273 24.25 -12.55 7.34
N ARG A 274 23.40 -13.55 7.08
CA ARG A 274 22.98 -14.67 7.92
C ARG A 274 23.79 -14.84 9.22
N PRO A 275 23.24 -14.45 10.39
CA PRO A 275 23.69 -14.98 11.66
C PRO A 275 23.04 -16.35 11.88
N THR A 276 23.86 -17.40 12.01
CA THR A 276 23.41 -18.73 12.43
C THR A 276 23.36 -18.79 13.96
N GLY A 277 22.26 -18.33 14.57
CA GLY A 277 22.01 -18.46 16.01
C GLY A 277 21.14 -17.35 16.62
N GLU A 278 20.39 -17.68 17.67
CA GLU A 278 19.51 -16.76 18.42
C GLU A 278 20.22 -15.49 18.90
N ALA A 279 21.42 -15.62 19.48
CA ALA A 279 22.21 -14.51 20.01
C ALA A 279 22.69 -13.54 18.90
N ALA A 280 23.11 -14.06 17.75
CA ALA A 280 23.63 -13.24 16.67
C ALA A 280 22.52 -12.56 15.83
N ALA A 281 21.31 -13.16 15.78
CA ALA A 281 20.13 -12.50 15.23
C ALA A 281 19.55 -11.43 16.17
N LEU A 282 19.66 -11.63 17.48
CA LEU A 282 19.38 -10.62 18.49
C LEU A 282 20.40 -9.46 18.47
N GLU A 283 21.66 -9.70 18.12
CA GLU A 283 22.69 -8.66 17.93
C GLU A 283 22.55 -7.91 16.60
N ALA A 284 22.30 -8.60 15.49
CA ALA A 284 22.18 -7.96 14.16
C ALA A 284 20.91 -7.11 13.99
N LEU A 285 19.90 -7.33 14.84
CA LEU A 285 18.66 -6.56 14.88
C LEU A 285 18.55 -5.64 16.10
N GLN A 286 19.50 -5.72 17.04
CA GLN A 286 19.55 -4.70 18.08
C GLN A 286 19.66 -3.37 17.32
N PRO A 287 18.74 -2.40 17.54
CA PRO A 287 19.07 -1.04 17.14
C PRO A 287 20.44 -0.79 17.74
N VAL A 288 21.42 -0.39 16.93
CA VAL A 288 22.77 0.01 17.38
C VAL A 288 22.57 0.67 18.74
N ARG A 289 23.17 0.12 19.82
CA ARG A 289 22.95 0.56 21.20
C ARG A 289 23.07 2.08 21.21
N GLY A 290 21.92 2.71 21.29
CA GLY A 290 21.77 4.09 20.85
C GLY A 290 20.86 4.81 21.80
N VAL A 291 21.42 5.77 22.55
CA VAL A 291 20.67 6.58 23.51
C VAL A 291 19.84 7.59 22.71
N PRO A 292 18.52 7.69 22.91
CA PRO A 292 17.71 8.69 22.23
C PRO A 292 18.22 10.11 22.52
N VAL A 293 18.36 10.92 21.47
CA VAL A 293 18.74 12.33 21.59
C VAL A 293 17.47 13.16 21.56
N GLY A 294 17.16 13.83 22.68
CA GLY A 294 16.05 14.77 22.75
C GLY A 294 16.38 16.09 22.07
N LYS A 295 15.37 16.73 21.51
CA LYS A 295 15.50 18.00 20.78
C LYS A 295 14.60 19.07 21.38
N GLN A 296 15.11 20.29 21.48
CA GLN A 296 14.34 21.45 21.90
C GLN A 296 14.65 22.65 21.02
N TRP A 297 13.60 23.35 20.55
CA TRP A 297 13.74 24.63 19.88
C TRP A 297 13.51 25.77 20.86
N LEU A 298 14.56 26.53 21.16
CA LEU A 298 14.55 27.63 22.11
C LEU A 298 14.67 28.98 21.41
N GLU A 299 13.88 29.95 21.86
CA GLU A 299 14.04 31.36 21.49
C GLU A 299 14.37 32.14 22.76
N LEU A 300 15.62 32.57 22.90
CA LEU A 300 16.16 33.19 24.11
C LEU A 300 16.98 34.40 23.72
N GLU A 301 16.77 35.53 24.40
CA GLU A 301 17.52 36.78 24.16
C GLU A 301 17.54 37.22 22.68
N GLY A 302 16.46 36.95 21.93
CA GLY A 302 16.35 37.27 20.50
C GLY A 302 17.11 36.34 19.55
N ARG A 303 17.74 35.29 20.06
CA ARG A 303 18.45 34.24 19.30
C ARG A 303 17.62 32.95 19.28
N ARG A 304 17.82 32.12 18.26
CA ARG A 304 17.09 30.86 18.05
C ARG A 304 18.05 29.68 18.05
N PHE A 305 17.73 28.65 18.83
CA PHE A 305 18.60 27.50 19.02
C PHE A 305 17.86 26.18 18.85
N LEU A 306 18.52 25.24 18.20
CA LEU A 306 18.27 23.82 18.38
C LEU A 306 19.23 23.31 19.47
N VAL A 307 18.66 22.79 20.55
CA VAL A 307 19.41 22.12 21.62
C VAL A 307 19.13 20.63 21.53
N GLU A 308 20.20 19.86 21.37
CA GLU A 308 20.15 18.40 21.31
C GLU A 308 20.75 17.83 22.59
N GLU A 309 20.07 16.91 23.26
CA GLU A 309 20.45 16.52 24.60
C GLU A 309 20.30 15.02 24.90
N VAL A 310 21.25 14.50 25.67
CA VAL A 310 21.25 13.13 26.21
C VAL A 310 21.53 13.15 27.72
N PRO A 311 20.86 12.32 28.54
CA PRO A 311 21.24 12.14 29.95
C PRO A 311 22.68 11.60 30.04
N VAL A 312 23.52 12.23 30.86
CA VAL A 312 24.94 11.85 30.98
C VAL A 312 25.10 10.41 31.49
N ASP A 313 24.26 10.01 32.43
CA ASP A 313 24.25 8.66 33.01
C ASP A 313 23.87 7.57 31.99
N ALA A 314 23.10 7.93 30.96
CA ALA A 314 22.66 7.03 29.90
C ALA A 314 23.77 6.76 28.88
N VAL A 315 24.73 7.68 28.72
CA VAL A 315 25.91 7.55 27.84
C VAL A 315 27.23 7.35 28.61
N ALA A 316 27.16 7.07 29.91
CA ALA A 316 28.34 7.05 30.79
C ALA A 316 29.35 5.96 30.40
N GLU A 317 28.87 4.77 30.01
CA GLU A 317 29.72 3.65 29.60
C GLU A 317 30.45 3.97 28.29
N GLU A 318 29.75 4.59 27.35
CA GLU A 318 30.29 5.04 26.07
C GLU A 318 31.34 6.14 26.27
N LEU A 319 31.08 7.10 27.16
CA LEU A 319 32.04 8.16 27.51
C LEU A 319 33.27 7.59 28.23
N GLU A 320 33.11 6.57 29.09
CA GLU A 320 34.22 5.97 29.83
C GLU A 320 35.27 5.30 28.93
N ASN A 321 34.87 4.86 27.74
CA ASN A 321 35.76 4.27 26.75
C ASN A 321 36.62 5.29 25.98
N LEU A 322 36.35 6.60 26.14
CA LEU A 322 37.13 7.66 25.50
C LEU A 322 38.26 8.14 26.44
N PRO A 323 39.43 8.56 25.91
CA PRO A 323 40.45 9.23 26.70
C PRO A 323 39.89 10.55 27.27
N GLN A 324 40.20 10.84 28.53
CA GLN A 324 39.78 12.09 29.16
C GLN A 324 40.47 13.29 28.52
N THR A 325 39.73 14.37 28.34
CA THR A 325 40.29 15.59 27.75
C THR A 325 41.44 16.15 28.57
N THR A 326 42.49 16.60 27.87
CA THR A 326 43.72 17.14 28.46
C THR A 326 43.76 18.67 28.49
N ALA A 327 42.80 19.33 27.85
CA ALA A 327 42.73 20.79 27.73
C ALA A 327 41.29 21.31 27.97
N PRO A 328 40.66 21.05 29.13
CA PRO A 328 39.30 21.51 29.42
C PRO A 328 39.24 23.04 29.53
N ILE A 329 38.07 23.63 29.22
CA ILE A 329 37.82 25.06 29.45
C ILE A 329 37.94 25.35 30.96
N ALA A 330 38.85 26.26 31.33
CA ALA A 330 39.23 26.50 32.72
C ALA A 330 38.03 26.99 33.58
N LYS A 331 37.63 26.18 34.57
CA LYS A 331 36.58 26.45 35.59
C LYS A 331 35.40 27.27 35.06
N ALA A 332 34.74 26.78 34.02
CA ALA A 332 33.45 27.27 33.60
C ALA A 332 32.48 27.27 34.80
N LYS A 333 31.86 28.43 35.08
CA LYS A 333 30.95 28.57 36.23
C LYS A 333 29.54 28.14 35.83
N PRO A 334 28.84 27.34 36.65
CA PRO A 334 27.43 27.07 36.48
C PRO A 334 26.60 28.36 36.50
N VAL A 335 25.89 28.62 35.41
CA VAL A 335 25.03 29.81 35.22
C VAL A 335 23.62 29.40 34.80
N SER A 336 22.66 30.31 34.82
CA SER A 336 21.33 30.02 34.22
C SER A 336 21.44 29.85 32.69
N THR A 337 20.47 29.18 32.06
CA THR A 337 20.41 29.04 30.58
C THR A 337 20.45 30.38 29.85
N ALA A 338 19.75 31.41 30.36
CA ALA A 338 19.77 32.75 29.78
C ALA A 338 21.18 33.38 29.86
N GLN A 339 21.87 33.22 30.98
CA GLN A 339 23.25 33.69 31.14
C GLN A 339 24.24 32.92 30.26
N LEU A 340 24.05 31.61 30.07
CA LEU A 340 24.83 30.83 29.11
C LEU A 340 24.66 31.42 27.71
N VAL A 341 23.42 31.64 27.25
CA VAL A 341 23.11 32.21 25.93
C VAL A 341 23.75 33.59 25.71
N LEU A 342 23.77 34.44 26.74
CA LEU A 342 24.45 35.74 26.69
C LEU A 342 25.98 35.62 26.62
N SER A 343 26.56 34.52 27.11
CA SER A 343 28.00 34.27 27.08
C SER A 343 28.48 33.55 25.81
N LEU A 344 27.57 32.89 25.07
CA LEU A 344 27.91 32.21 23.82
C LEU A 344 28.38 33.21 22.76
N PRO A 345 29.46 32.90 22.03
CA PRO A 345 30.04 33.82 21.05
C PRO A 345 29.03 34.17 19.96
N VAL A 346 29.18 35.37 19.40
CA VAL A 346 28.63 35.72 18.09
C VAL A 346 29.75 35.50 17.09
N LEU A 347 29.62 34.46 16.27
CA LEU A 347 30.65 34.12 15.29
C LEU A 347 30.80 35.23 14.23
N PRO A 348 32.01 35.44 13.68
CA PRO A 348 32.23 36.45 12.66
C PRO A 348 31.54 36.09 11.34
N GLU A 349 31.02 37.08 10.64
CA GLU A 349 30.71 36.93 9.21
C GLU A 349 32.02 36.83 8.43
N ARG A 350 32.28 35.66 7.87
CA ARG A 350 33.36 35.43 6.92
C ARG A 350 32.70 35.18 5.58
N GLY A 351 33.20 35.82 4.51
CA GLY A 351 32.55 35.82 3.20
C GLY A 351 32.20 34.39 2.73
N GLN A 352 30.91 34.05 2.80
CA GLN A 352 30.34 32.85 2.17
C GLN A 352 30.01 33.09 0.69
N GLN A 353 30.10 34.35 0.24
CA GLN A 353 29.86 34.74 -1.15
C GLN A 353 31.11 34.48 -2.00
N ALA A 354 30.85 33.94 -3.20
CA ALA A 354 31.84 33.58 -4.19
C ALA A 354 32.50 34.81 -4.81
N ASP A 355 33.50 35.37 -4.13
CA ASP A 355 34.53 36.15 -4.83
C ASP A 355 35.53 35.18 -5.47
N SER A 356 35.96 35.47 -6.70
CA SER A 356 36.83 34.61 -7.52
C SER A 356 38.21 34.31 -6.90
N GLY A 357 38.52 34.88 -5.73
CA GLY A 357 39.74 34.64 -4.95
C GLY A 357 39.57 33.75 -3.71
N SER A 358 38.35 33.31 -3.36
CA SER A 358 38.09 32.51 -2.15
C SER A 358 38.48 31.04 -2.35
N LYS A 359 39.22 30.47 -1.38
CA LYS A 359 39.69 29.07 -1.46
C LYS A 359 38.52 28.08 -1.41
N PRO A 360 38.44 27.10 -2.33
CA PRO A 360 37.50 26.00 -2.22
C PRO A 360 37.97 24.97 -1.17
N MET A 361 37.01 24.20 -0.66
CA MET A 361 37.29 23.05 0.21
C MET A 361 37.98 21.94 -0.60
N GLN A 362 38.96 21.27 0.03
CA GLN A 362 39.71 20.20 -0.64
C GLN A 362 39.02 18.84 -0.47
N LEU A 363 39.23 17.96 -1.44
CA LEU A 363 38.88 16.55 -1.35
C LEU A 363 39.86 15.85 -0.39
N ALA A 364 39.33 15.04 0.54
CA ALA A 364 40.14 14.23 1.42
C ALA A 364 40.94 13.19 0.59
N SER A 365 42.23 13.02 0.91
CA SER A 365 43.04 11.98 0.25
C SER A 365 42.59 10.58 0.70
N ALA A 366 42.53 9.62 -0.23
CA ALA A 366 42.14 8.25 0.08
C ALA A 366 43.02 7.66 1.21
N GLY A 367 42.41 7.37 2.37
CA GLY A 367 43.09 6.85 3.57
C GLY A 367 43.42 7.88 4.67
N SER A 368 43.14 9.17 4.47
CA SER A 368 43.45 10.23 5.46
C SER A 368 42.38 10.49 6.53
N VAL A 369 41.21 9.84 6.42
CA VAL A 369 40.13 9.94 7.40
C VAL A 369 39.89 8.57 8.01
N SER A 370 40.71 8.17 8.98
CA SER A 370 40.36 7.07 9.89
C SER A 370 39.62 7.68 11.07
N LEU A 371 38.30 7.59 11.09
CA LEU A 371 37.56 7.78 12.34
C LEU A 371 38.02 6.67 13.30
N PRO A 372 38.39 6.96 14.56
CA PRO A 372 38.75 5.94 15.52
C PRO A 372 37.59 4.98 15.74
N SER A 373 37.91 3.77 16.21
CA SER A 373 36.97 2.67 16.44
C SER A 373 36.01 2.88 17.62
N TRP A 374 35.89 4.13 18.09
CA TRP A 374 35.02 4.57 19.16
C TRP A 374 34.77 6.08 18.99
N ALA A 375 33.51 6.52 18.99
CA ALA A 375 33.12 7.94 19.06
C ALA A 375 31.61 8.05 19.30
N LEU A 376 31.19 8.99 20.16
CA LEU A 376 29.77 9.29 20.45
C LEU A 376 29.26 10.33 19.45
N VAL A 377 28.15 10.04 18.76
CA VAL A 377 27.46 10.96 17.83
C VAL A 377 26.28 11.66 18.52
N LEU A 378 26.17 12.98 18.43
CA LEU A 378 24.93 13.73 18.75
C LEU A 378 24.40 14.32 17.43
N ASP A 379 23.13 14.05 17.12
CA ASP A 379 22.61 14.22 15.74
C ASP A 379 21.17 14.76 15.63
N TYR A 380 21.00 15.65 14.64
CA TYR A 380 19.72 16.00 14.05
C TYR A 380 19.73 15.66 12.55
N ILE A 381 18.74 14.86 12.16
CA ILE A 381 18.44 14.58 10.76
C ILE A 381 17.28 15.47 10.35
N THR A 382 17.53 16.33 9.36
CA THR A 382 16.46 16.93 8.58
C THR A 382 16.06 15.96 7.49
N LEU A 383 14.77 15.61 7.42
CA LEU A 383 14.21 14.80 6.35
C LEU A 383 13.46 15.73 5.40
N ASN A 384 13.64 15.54 4.10
CA ASN A 384 12.68 16.08 3.14
C ASN A 384 11.30 15.54 3.52
N SER A 385 10.33 16.43 3.73
CA SER A 385 8.96 16.03 4.03
C SER A 385 8.37 15.42 2.75
N SER A 386 8.68 14.15 2.48
CA SER A 386 8.57 13.62 1.12
C SER A 386 7.15 13.77 0.60
N GLN A 387 6.17 13.30 1.37
CA GLN A 387 4.78 13.26 0.95
C GLN A 387 3.90 13.31 2.21
N THR A 388 2.90 14.19 2.21
CA THR A 388 1.90 14.31 3.29
C THR A 388 0.53 13.93 2.76
N ASN A 389 -0.25 13.18 3.52
CA ASN A 389 -1.58 12.70 3.12
C ASN A 389 -1.56 11.88 1.82
N TYR A 390 -0.55 11.02 1.65
CA TYR A 390 -0.38 10.26 0.43
C TYR A 390 -1.37 9.10 0.34
N THR A 391 -1.99 8.94 -0.83
CA THR A 391 -2.89 7.81 -1.13
C THR A 391 -2.19 6.86 -2.10
N PHE A 392 -1.85 5.67 -1.62
CA PHE A 392 -1.51 4.56 -2.51
C PHE A 392 -2.79 4.03 -3.13
N LYS A 393 -2.91 4.25 -4.44
CA LYS A 393 -4.10 3.89 -5.24
C LYS A 393 -4.18 2.40 -5.52
N GLY A 394 -5.38 1.83 -5.39
CA GLY A 394 -5.66 0.39 -5.55
C GLY A 394 -5.45 -0.16 -6.96
N ASP A 395 -5.38 0.70 -7.97
CA ASP A 395 -5.15 0.38 -9.39
C ASP A 395 -3.67 0.43 -9.79
N THR A 396 -2.77 0.79 -8.86
CA THR A 396 -1.40 1.18 -9.18
C THR A 396 -0.37 0.26 -8.53
N THR A 397 0.65 -0.12 -9.31
CA THR A 397 1.89 -0.73 -8.81
C THR A 397 2.93 0.35 -8.53
N TYR A 398 3.48 0.36 -7.31
CA TYR A 398 4.53 1.26 -6.87
C TYR A 398 5.84 0.51 -6.69
N TYR A 399 6.93 0.96 -7.31
CA TYR A 399 8.28 0.46 -7.10
C TYR A 399 9.03 1.35 -6.11
N ILE A 400 9.19 0.89 -4.88
CA ILE A 400 9.90 1.58 -3.82
C ILE A 400 11.40 1.31 -3.98
N ARG A 401 12.12 2.29 -4.51
CA ARG A 401 13.55 2.16 -4.85
C ARG A 401 14.49 2.61 -3.72
N GLY A 402 13.95 3.25 -2.69
CA GLY A 402 14.71 3.78 -1.57
C GLY A 402 13.80 4.22 -0.43
N PRO A 403 14.29 5.06 0.50
CA PRO A 403 13.48 5.53 1.62
C PRO A 403 12.36 6.45 1.14
N VAL A 404 11.14 6.21 1.63
CA VAL A 404 9.96 7.07 1.45
C VAL A 404 9.43 7.48 2.82
N TYR A 405 9.34 8.79 3.08
CA TYR A 405 8.91 9.33 4.38
C TYR A 405 7.52 9.95 4.29
N LEU A 406 6.53 9.32 4.92
CA LEU A 406 5.14 9.77 4.87
C LEU A 406 4.70 10.45 6.15
N TYR A 407 4.04 11.60 6.00
CA TYR A 407 3.52 12.44 7.08
C TYR A 407 2.00 12.61 6.95
N GLY A 408 1.33 13.14 7.98
CA GLY A 408 -0.13 13.36 7.98
C GLY A 408 -0.94 12.05 7.97
N THR A 409 -2.09 12.05 7.29
CA THR A 409 -3.00 10.89 7.18
C THR A 409 -2.89 10.24 5.82
N ASN A 410 -2.13 9.15 5.74
CA ASN A 410 -1.89 8.42 4.49
C ASN A 410 -2.91 7.29 4.33
N ILE A 411 -3.22 6.93 3.10
CA ILE A 411 -4.23 5.91 2.76
C ILE A 411 -3.57 4.81 1.94
N LEU A 412 -3.79 3.56 2.34
CA LEU A 412 -3.47 2.37 1.57
C LEU A 412 -4.79 1.76 1.07
N GLU A 413 -5.14 1.98 -0.20
CA GLU A 413 -6.36 1.41 -0.78
C GLU A 413 -6.20 -0.10 -1.05
N GLY A 414 -7.31 -0.85 -0.96
CA GLY A 414 -7.36 -2.23 -1.41
C GLY A 414 -7.05 -2.39 -2.90
N GLY A 415 -6.31 -3.44 -3.26
CA GLY A 415 -5.80 -3.69 -4.62
C GLY A 415 -4.38 -3.18 -4.86
N THR A 416 -3.87 -2.28 -4.01
CA THR A 416 -2.53 -1.69 -4.19
C THR A 416 -1.43 -2.74 -4.16
N VAL A 417 -0.42 -2.59 -5.03
CA VAL A 417 0.81 -3.40 -5.02
C VAL A 417 2.05 -2.52 -4.81
N LEU A 418 2.84 -2.79 -3.78
CA LEU A 418 4.11 -2.13 -3.50
C LEU A 418 5.26 -3.13 -3.66
N LYS A 419 6.17 -2.84 -4.58
CA LYS A 419 7.33 -3.66 -4.93
C LYS A 419 8.61 -3.00 -4.41
N TYR A 420 9.47 -3.74 -3.72
CA TYR A 420 10.67 -3.20 -3.06
C TYR A 420 11.96 -3.75 -3.65
N THR A 421 12.94 -2.87 -3.83
CA THR A 421 14.35 -3.29 -3.99
C THR A 421 15.03 -3.45 -2.64
N ASN A 422 16.25 -3.97 -2.63
CA ASN A 422 17.06 -4.10 -1.42
C ASN A 422 17.16 -2.75 -0.69
N SER A 423 17.04 -2.78 0.64
CA SER A 423 17.25 -1.60 1.49
C SER A 423 16.27 -0.43 1.31
N ALA A 424 15.20 -0.64 0.54
CA ALA A 424 14.07 0.27 0.49
C ALA A 424 13.22 0.17 1.76
N CYS A 425 12.57 1.27 2.13
CA CYS A 425 11.68 1.31 3.29
C CYS A 425 10.60 2.38 3.13
N LEU A 426 9.35 1.99 3.40
CA LEU A 426 8.25 2.93 3.58
C LEU A 426 8.15 3.29 5.08
N THR A 427 8.57 4.51 5.42
CA THR A 427 8.60 5.02 6.78
C THR A 427 7.44 5.97 7.01
N ILE A 428 6.61 5.68 8.01
CA ILE A 428 5.36 6.36 8.29
C ILE A 428 5.48 7.15 9.60
N TYR A 429 5.70 8.46 9.49
CA TYR A 429 5.72 9.38 10.63
C TYR A 429 4.31 9.81 11.07
N GLY A 430 3.33 9.72 10.18
CA GLY A 430 1.91 9.99 10.45
C GLY A 430 1.04 8.74 10.58
N ALA A 431 -0.26 8.86 10.32
CA ALA A 431 -1.18 7.72 10.29
C ALA A 431 -1.11 7.01 8.93
N LEU A 432 -1.33 5.69 8.93
CA LEU A 432 -1.61 4.89 7.75
C LEU A 432 -3.00 4.25 7.90
N LYS A 433 -3.98 4.73 7.15
CA LYS A 433 -5.32 4.16 7.08
C LYS A 433 -5.35 3.06 6.03
N CYS A 434 -5.52 1.82 6.47
CA CYS A 434 -5.87 0.71 5.59
C CYS A 434 -7.31 0.88 5.10
N ALA A 435 -7.49 1.33 3.86
CA ALA A 435 -8.74 1.27 3.12
C ALA A 435 -8.83 -0.04 2.30
N THR A 436 -8.27 -1.09 2.87
CA THR A 436 -8.30 -2.48 2.40
C THR A 436 -9.50 -3.21 3.02
N ALA A 437 -9.89 -4.34 2.42
CA ALA A 437 -11.07 -5.10 2.85
C ALA A 437 -10.96 -6.57 2.40
N PRO A 438 -11.87 -7.46 2.82
CA PRO A 438 -12.02 -8.78 2.21
C PRO A 438 -12.05 -8.71 0.70
N TYR A 439 -11.34 -9.64 0.04
CA TYR A 439 -11.14 -9.69 -1.42
C TYR A 439 -10.47 -8.45 -2.05
N ARG A 440 -9.97 -7.52 -1.24
CA ARG A 440 -9.27 -6.30 -1.67
C ARG A 440 -8.09 -6.00 -0.74
N PRO A 441 -7.12 -6.92 -0.60
CA PRO A 441 -5.95 -6.69 0.22
C PRO A 441 -5.00 -5.69 -0.44
N ALA A 442 -4.04 -5.17 0.31
CA ALA A 442 -2.84 -4.56 -0.25
C ALA A 442 -1.66 -5.53 -0.16
N VAL A 443 -0.83 -5.60 -1.21
CA VAL A 443 0.32 -6.50 -1.28
C VAL A 443 1.63 -5.72 -1.30
N LEU A 444 2.54 -6.07 -0.39
CA LEU A 444 3.89 -5.53 -0.28
C LEU A 444 4.88 -6.66 -0.53
N THR A 445 5.69 -6.59 -1.57
CA THR A 445 6.52 -7.72 -2.02
C THR A 445 7.86 -7.28 -2.63
N ALA A 446 8.76 -8.23 -2.88
CA ALA A 446 10.01 -7.97 -3.59
C ALA A 446 9.75 -7.53 -5.04
N LYS A 447 10.63 -6.72 -5.62
CA LYS A 447 10.49 -6.26 -7.02
C LYS A 447 10.39 -7.40 -8.04
N ASP A 448 11.02 -8.53 -7.72
CA ASP A 448 11.12 -9.71 -8.58
C ASP A 448 9.87 -10.62 -8.50
N ASP A 449 8.88 -10.26 -7.69
CA ASP A 449 7.61 -10.99 -7.60
C ASP A 449 6.65 -10.57 -8.71
N ASP A 450 6.70 -11.28 -9.83
CA ASP A 450 5.83 -11.04 -10.98
C ASP A 450 4.46 -11.74 -10.88
N SER A 451 4.16 -12.39 -9.74
CA SER A 451 2.84 -13.03 -9.52
C SER A 451 1.72 -12.02 -9.21
N VAL A 452 2.08 -10.76 -8.96
CA VAL A 452 1.16 -9.69 -8.60
C VAL A 452 1.71 -8.32 -9.01
N GLY A 453 0.85 -7.44 -9.51
CA GLY A 453 1.25 -6.12 -9.99
C GLY A 453 2.07 -6.13 -11.27
N GLU A 454 2.44 -4.95 -11.74
CA GLU A 454 3.27 -4.79 -12.94
C GLU A 454 4.71 -5.25 -12.65
N PRO A 455 5.33 -6.06 -13.53
CA PRO A 455 6.76 -6.31 -13.47
C PRO A 455 7.58 -5.03 -13.63
N THR A 456 8.58 -4.81 -12.77
CA THR A 456 9.51 -3.69 -12.93
C THR A 456 10.44 -3.93 -14.12
N SER A 457 11.07 -2.88 -14.64
CA SER A 457 11.95 -2.99 -15.82
C SER A 457 13.17 -3.90 -15.62
N ASP A 458 13.55 -4.12 -14.36
CA ASP A 458 14.69 -4.91 -13.92
C ASP A 458 14.27 -6.18 -13.14
N SER A 459 13.00 -6.59 -13.23
CA SER A 459 12.50 -7.80 -12.58
C SER A 459 13.13 -9.06 -13.19
N THR A 460 13.45 -10.03 -12.34
CA THR A 460 13.91 -11.37 -12.73
C THR A 460 12.80 -12.42 -12.74
N GLY A 461 11.60 -12.08 -12.26
CA GLY A 461 10.47 -12.99 -12.08
C GLY A 461 10.69 -14.10 -11.03
N ASN A 462 11.79 -14.03 -10.27
CA ASN A 462 12.20 -15.05 -9.30
C ASN A 462 12.40 -14.41 -7.92
N PRO A 463 11.31 -14.16 -7.16
CA PRO A 463 11.42 -13.48 -5.88
C PRO A 463 12.13 -14.35 -4.85
N VAL A 464 13.08 -13.73 -4.16
CA VAL A 464 13.75 -14.29 -2.98
C VAL A 464 13.62 -13.31 -1.83
N ARG A 465 13.79 -13.80 -0.61
CA ARG A 465 13.86 -12.95 0.58
C ARG A 465 14.95 -11.89 0.39
N SER A 466 14.54 -10.62 0.45
CA SER A 466 15.40 -9.45 0.23
C SER A 466 15.62 -8.68 1.54
N SER A 467 16.52 -7.69 1.57
CA SER A 467 16.86 -6.92 2.78
C SER A 467 15.91 -5.76 3.11
N PHE A 468 14.85 -5.54 2.33
CA PHE A 468 13.97 -4.39 2.53
C PHE A 468 13.11 -4.51 3.79
N VAL A 469 12.71 -3.35 4.31
CA VAL A 469 11.74 -3.23 5.40
C VAL A 469 10.44 -2.69 4.82
N ALA A 470 9.36 -3.49 4.81
CA ALA A 470 8.15 -3.10 4.10
C ALA A 470 7.46 -1.90 4.76
N LEU A 471 7.32 -1.90 6.10
CA LEU A 471 6.71 -0.80 6.86
C LEU A 471 7.53 -0.45 8.10
N SER A 472 7.78 0.83 8.33
CA SER A 472 8.44 1.35 9.54
C SER A 472 7.61 2.46 10.17
N PHE A 473 7.30 2.33 11.46
CA PHE A 473 6.59 3.32 12.28
C PHE A 473 7.53 3.82 13.39
N PRO A 474 8.38 4.84 13.10
CA PRO A 474 9.44 5.30 14.01
C PRO A 474 8.96 6.19 15.17
N SER A 475 7.75 6.73 15.06
CA SER A 475 7.12 7.52 16.12
C SER A 475 6.40 6.61 17.12
N SER A 476 5.88 7.18 18.21
CA SER A 476 5.11 6.46 19.25
C SER A 476 3.73 6.00 18.77
N ILE A 477 3.56 5.79 17.46
CA ILE A 477 2.33 5.40 16.80
C ILE A 477 2.12 3.91 16.97
N SER A 478 0.91 3.54 17.38
CA SER A 478 0.43 2.16 17.34
C SER A 478 -0.44 1.99 16.10
N PRO A 479 0.08 1.36 15.02
CA PRO A 479 -0.65 1.26 13.77
C PRO A 479 -1.80 0.26 13.88
N THR A 480 -2.85 0.50 13.11
CA THR A 480 -3.89 -0.49 12.81
C THR A 480 -3.71 -0.96 11.37
N LEU A 481 -3.23 -2.18 11.20
CA LEU A 481 -2.99 -2.80 9.90
C LEU A 481 -4.01 -3.92 9.69
N SER A 482 -4.71 -3.88 8.56
CA SER A 482 -5.73 -4.89 8.24
C SER A 482 -5.69 -5.28 6.77
N HIS A 483 -5.97 -6.55 6.44
CA HIS A 483 -6.07 -7.03 5.04
C HIS A 483 -4.81 -6.68 4.22
N ILE A 484 -3.64 -6.98 4.79
CA ILE A 484 -2.34 -6.80 4.13
C ILE A 484 -1.64 -8.14 3.92
N ARG A 485 -0.89 -8.23 2.82
CA ARG A 485 0.05 -9.31 2.58
C ARG A 485 1.45 -8.73 2.42
N VAL A 486 2.40 -9.22 3.22
CA VAL A 486 3.82 -8.90 3.06
C VAL A 486 4.57 -10.17 2.70
N ALA A 487 5.25 -10.15 1.55
CA ALA A 487 5.98 -11.30 1.02
C ALA A 487 7.45 -10.95 0.77
N TYR A 488 8.34 -11.92 1.00
CA TYR A 488 9.77 -11.84 0.67
C TYR A 488 10.55 -10.68 1.33
N ALA A 489 9.99 -10.06 2.37
CA ALA A 489 10.63 -8.96 3.07
C ALA A 489 11.77 -9.44 3.98
N GLY A 490 12.76 -8.57 4.16
CA GLY A 490 13.76 -8.76 5.21
C GLY A 490 13.08 -8.60 6.56
N THR A 491 12.33 -7.51 6.71
CA THR A 491 11.41 -7.28 7.82
C THR A 491 10.07 -6.79 7.31
N ALA A 492 8.96 -7.40 7.72
CA ALA A 492 7.65 -6.99 7.24
C ALA A 492 7.17 -5.70 7.92
N ALA A 493 7.25 -5.58 9.25
CA ALA A 493 6.95 -4.32 9.93
C ALA A 493 7.82 -4.07 11.16
N VAL A 494 8.25 -2.82 11.32
CA VAL A 494 8.96 -2.32 12.51
C VAL A 494 8.11 -1.24 13.17
N ILE A 495 7.80 -1.42 14.46
CA ILE A 495 6.90 -0.56 15.22
C ILE A 495 7.59 -0.10 16.51
N TYR A 496 7.82 1.22 16.62
CA TYR A 496 8.46 1.83 17.78
C TYR A 496 7.47 2.22 18.89
N GLY A 497 6.19 2.36 18.55
CA GLY A 497 5.12 2.60 19.51
C GLY A 497 4.91 1.44 20.51
N ALA A 498 4.17 1.72 21.58
CA ALA A 498 3.86 0.80 22.68
C ALA A 498 2.81 -0.29 22.31
N GLY A 499 2.67 -0.65 21.03
CA GLY A 499 1.67 -1.62 20.58
C GLY A 499 1.35 -1.49 19.09
N GLY A 500 0.28 -2.15 18.68
CA GLY A 500 -0.24 -2.17 17.30
C GLY A 500 -1.32 -3.22 17.18
N ALA A 501 -2.29 -3.00 16.30
CA ALA A 501 -3.35 -3.95 16.01
C ALA A 501 -3.19 -4.44 14.57
N ILE A 502 -2.82 -5.71 14.43
CA ILE A 502 -2.64 -6.37 13.13
C ILE A 502 -3.76 -7.39 12.99
N SER A 503 -4.57 -7.26 11.95
CA SER A 503 -5.70 -8.16 11.71
C SER A 503 -5.73 -8.64 10.26
N ASN A 504 -6.23 -9.86 10.01
CA ASN A 504 -6.50 -10.34 8.65
C ASN A 504 -5.26 -10.18 7.73
N ALA A 505 -4.10 -10.64 8.19
CA ALA A 505 -2.81 -10.35 7.57
C ALA A 505 -2.02 -11.62 7.21
N GLN A 506 -1.27 -11.57 6.12
CA GLN A 506 -0.42 -12.67 5.65
C GLN A 506 1.04 -12.22 5.57
N PHE A 507 1.93 -12.90 6.28
CA PHE A 507 3.39 -12.70 6.24
C PHE A 507 4.02 -13.97 5.65
N VAL A 508 4.62 -13.85 4.47
CA VAL A 508 5.04 -15.01 3.67
C VAL A 508 6.52 -14.88 3.30
N ASN A 509 7.33 -15.91 3.55
CA ASN A 509 8.76 -15.95 3.20
C ASN A 509 9.59 -14.77 3.74
N CYS A 510 9.25 -14.23 4.91
CA CYS A 510 9.91 -13.05 5.50
C CYS A 510 11.04 -13.43 6.46
N GLY A 511 12.08 -12.60 6.56
CA GLY A 511 13.11 -12.70 7.60
C GLY A 511 12.50 -12.53 8.99
N TYR A 512 11.98 -11.33 9.20
CA TYR A 512 11.28 -10.92 10.41
C TYR A 512 9.84 -10.57 10.04
N GLY A 513 8.88 -11.12 10.79
CA GLY A 513 7.48 -10.75 10.65
C GLY A 513 7.25 -9.38 11.27
N LEU A 514 7.02 -9.35 12.58
CA LEU A 514 6.73 -8.12 13.33
C LEU A 514 7.83 -7.83 14.34
N VAL A 515 8.36 -6.60 14.31
CA VAL A 515 9.37 -6.13 15.27
C VAL A 515 8.76 -5.01 16.10
N PHE A 516 8.66 -5.21 17.41
CA PHE A 516 8.16 -4.23 18.37
C PHE A 516 9.30 -3.73 19.26
N LEU A 517 9.51 -2.41 19.25
CA LEU A 517 10.55 -1.76 20.05
C LEU A 517 10.00 -1.03 21.28
N GLY A 518 8.72 -0.67 21.29
CA GLY A 518 8.07 -0.04 22.43
C GLY A 518 7.60 -1.05 23.50
N SER A 519 7.28 -0.53 24.68
CA SER A 519 6.74 -1.31 25.80
C SER A 519 5.21 -1.31 25.78
N GLY A 520 4.58 -2.39 25.29
CA GLY A 520 3.15 -2.63 25.49
C GLY A 520 2.63 -3.92 24.86
N TYR A 521 1.36 -3.93 24.42
CA TYR A 521 0.62 -5.19 24.15
C TYR A 521 0.09 -5.24 22.71
N PRO A 522 0.94 -5.57 21.73
CA PRO A 522 0.47 -5.71 20.36
C PRO A 522 -0.51 -6.88 20.23
N THR A 523 -1.60 -6.64 19.51
CA THR A 523 -2.64 -7.64 19.22
C THR A 523 -2.55 -8.08 17.78
N ILE A 524 -2.50 -9.39 17.56
CA ILE A 524 -2.42 -10.02 16.26
C ILE A 524 -3.61 -10.96 16.15
N GLU A 525 -4.55 -10.66 15.26
CA GLU A 525 -5.84 -11.36 15.16
C GLU A 525 -6.04 -11.88 13.73
N ASN A 526 -6.38 -13.16 13.57
CA ASN A 526 -6.56 -13.78 12.26
C ASN A 526 -5.40 -13.51 11.28
N ALA A 527 -4.19 -13.97 11.62
CA ALA A 527 -2.99 -13.76 10.80
C ALA A 527 -2.29 -15.07 10.42
N LEU A 528 -1.58 -15.06 9.30
CA LEU A 528 -0.76 -16.16 8.80
C LEU A 528 0.71 -15.75 8.77
N PHE A 529 1.58 -16.53 9.41
CA PHE A 529 3.03 -16.45 9.29
C PHE A 529 3.53 -17.73 8.63
N SER A 530 3.82 -17.66 7.33
CA SER A 530 4.27 -18.79 6.51
C SER A 530 5.74 -18.62 6.14
N ASP A 531 6.60 -19.55 6.57
CA ASP A 531 8.05 -19.49 6.32
C ASP A 531 8.69 -18.18 6.80
N VAL A 532 8.26 -17.69 7.96
CA VAL A 532 8.84 -16.50 8.59
C VAL A 532 9.90 -16.94 9.59
N GLN A 533 11.17 -16.59 9.36
CA GLN A 533 12.27 -17.11 10.18
C GLN A 533 12.13 -16.71 11.65
N TYR A 534 11.81 -15.43 11.89
CA TYR A 534 11.47 -14.87 13.21
C TYR A 534 10.09 -14.23 13.14
N ALA A 535 9.07 -14.88 13.69
CA ALA A 535 7.70 -14.41 13.51
C ALA A 535 7.47 -13.06 14.24
N ILE A 536 7.90 -12.97 15.49
CA ILE A 536 7.78 -11.76 16.31
C ILE A 536 9.09 -11.49 17.06
N ILE A 537 9.53 -10.23 17.10
CA ILE A 537 10.67 -9.77 17.90
C ILE A 537 10.22 -8.66 18.84
N LEU A 538 10.68 -8.71 20.10
CA LEU A 538 10.33 -7.78 21.18
C LEU A 538 11.60 -7.21 21.83
N TYR A 539 11.76 -5.89 21.79
CA TYR A 539 12.84 -5.19 22.50
C TYR A 539 12.37 -4.44 23.75
N GLY A 540 11.10 -4.04 23.81
CA GLY A 540 10.57 -3.28 24.93
C GLY A 540 10.48 -4.10 26.21
N SER A 541 10.98 -3.56 27.33
CA SER A 541 10.76 -4.17 28.66
C SER A 541 9.27 -4.23 28.97
N GLY A 542 8.77 -5.38 29.46
CA GLY A 542 7.35 -5.58 29.75
C GLY A 542 6.42 -5.70 28.53
N CYS A 543 6.96 -5.78 27.32
CA CYS A 543 6.19 -6.04 26.10
C CYS A 543 5.83 -7.53 25.97
N TYR A 544 4.57 -7.84 25.67
CA TYR A 544 4.14 -9.20 25.31
C TYR A 544 3.05 -9.18 24.23
N PRO A 545 3.19 -9.95 23.13
CA PRO A 545 2.21 -10.01 22.07
C PRO A 545 1.05 -10.92 22.47
N ARG A 546 -0.17 -10.54 22.05
CA ARG A 546 -1.36 -11.37 22.12
C ARG A 546 -1.76 -11.82 20.71
N ALA A 547 -1.60 -13.11 20.45
CA ALA A 547 -2.04 -13.75 19.21
C ALA A 547 -3.40 -14.43 19.42
N VAL A 548 -4.38 -14.16 18.55
CA VAL A 548 -5.69 -14.81 18.57
C VAL A 548 -6.04 -15.31 17.17
N ASN A 549 -6.35 -16.60 17.01
CA ASN A 549 -6.64 -17.20 15.71
C ASN A 549 -5.50 -17.00 14.69
N VAL A 550 -4.24 -17.22 15.11
CA VAL A 550 -3.05 -17.04 14.26
C VAL A 550 -2.44 -18.38 13.88
N THR A 551 -2.04 -18.55 12.63
CA THR A 551 -1.25 -19.70 12.16
C THR A 551 0.21 -19.31 12.01
N PHE A 552 1.10 -20.02 12.68
CA PHE A 552 2.55 -19.97 12.48
C PHE A 552 3.02 -21.30 11.87
N ASP A 553 3.59 -21.26 10.68
CA ASP A 553 4.15 -22.44 10.01
C ASP A 553 5.59 -22.21 9.53
N ARG A 554 6.47 -23.15 9.87
CA ARG A 554 7.91 -23.14 9.51
C ARG A 554 8.67 -21.92 10.05
N SER A 555 8.32 -21.44 11.24
CA SER A 555 9.13 -20.44 11.94
C SER A 555 10.28 -21.08 12.71
N SER A 556 11.49 -20.58 12.49
CA SER A 556 12.66 -21.01 13.28
C SER A 556 12.54 -20.52 14.73
N TYR A 557 12.06 -19.28 14.90
CA TYR A 557 11.78 -18.68 16.19
C TYR A 557 10.40 -18.03 16.16
N LEU A 558 9.57 -18.35 17.15
CA LEU A 558 8.25 -17.75 17.29
C LEU A 558 8.36 -16.32 17.84
N VAL A 559 8.95 -16.16 19.02
CA VAL A 559 9.14 -14.86 19.68
C VAL A 559 10.59 -14.71 20.13
N GLY A 560 11.30 -13.73 19.59
CA GLY A 560 12.64 -13.35 20.06
C GLY A 560 12.58 -12.17 21.03
N GLY A 561 13.25 -12.29 22.18
CA GLY A 561 13.21 -11.27 23.23
C GLY A 561 11.90 -11.26 24.04
N GLY A 562 11.77 -10.30 24.96
CA GLY A 562 10.59 -10.15 25.84
C GLY A 562 10.44 -11.25 26.91
N ALA A 563 9.51 -11.02 27.86
CA ALA A 563 9.33 -11.91 29.01
C ALA A 563 8.45 -13.14 28.70
N TYR A 564 7.40 -12.95 27.91
CA TYR A 564 6.47 -14.00 27.50
C TYR A 564 5.57 -13.55 26.34
N PHE A 565 4.76 -14.46 25.80
CA PHE A 565 3.67 -14.16 24.87
C PHE A 565 2.38 -14.90 25.26
N VAL A 566 1.25 -14.45 24.73
CA VAL A 566 -0.07 -15.07 24.95
C VAL A 566 -0.69 -15.48 23.61
N ALA A 567 -1.15 -16.72 23.50
CA ALA A 567 -1.81 -17.24 22.30
C ALA A 567 -3.16 -17.89 22.64
N THR A 568 -4.20 -17.63 21.84
CA THR A 568 -5.52 -18.26 21.97
C THR A 568 -6.06 -18.65 20.60
N ASN A 569 -6.61 -19.85 20.47
CA ASN A 569 -7.11 -20.36 19.19
C ASN A 569 -6.04 -20.39 18.07
N CYS A 570 -4.74 -20.49 18.39
CA CYS A 570 -3.67 -20.43 17.39
C CYS A 570 -3.22 -21.82 16.94
N ILE A 571 -2.58 -21.91 15.76
CA ILE A 571 -1.88 -23.11 15.28
C ILE A 571 -0.37 -22.83 15.20
N PHE A 572 0.41 -23.77 15.74
CA PHE A 572 1.87 -23.83 15.64
C PHE A 572 2.26 -25.10 14.88
N ALA A 573 2.71 -24.94 13.64
CA ALA A 573 3.14 -26.03 12.77
C ALA A 573 4.63 -25.87 12.41
N ASN A 574 5.44 -26.91 12.63
CA ASN A 574 6.87 -26.86 12.29
C ASN A 574 7.61 -25.65 12.90
N VAL A 575 7.20 -25.20 14.09
CA VAL A 575 7.88 -24.14 14.83
C VAL A 575 9.04 -24.78 15.60
N THR A 576 10.26 -24.30 15.38
CA THR A 576 11.45 -24.94 15.98
C THR A 576 11.67 -24.48 17.42
N ASN A 577 11.68 -23.17 17.67
CA ASN A 577 11.94 -22.59 18.98
C ASN A 577 10.87 -21.55 19.35
N LEU A 578 10.43 -21.55 20.61
CA LEU A 578 9.52 -20.51 21.11
C LEU A 578 10.25 -19.19 21.40
N GLY A 579 11.53 -19.26 21.78
CA GLY A 579 12.41 -18.14 22.16
C GLY A 579 12.09 -17.48 23.50
N THR A 580 10.85 -17.59 23.99
CA THR A 580 10.46 -17.18 25.35
C THR A 580 9.30 -18.05 25.86
N SER A 581 8.80 -17.76 27.06
CA SER A 581 7.70 -18.51 27.67
C SER A 581 6.36 -18.19 26.99
N GLY A 582 5.61 -19.23 26.61
CA GLY A 582 4.28 -19.10 26.00
C GLY A 582 3.15 -19.41 26.98
N PHE A 583 2.11 -18.57 26.98
CA PHE A 583 0.89 -18.75 27.77
C PHE A 583 -0.36 -18.72 26.88
N GLY A 584 -1.50 -19.05 27.48
CA GLY A 584 -2.81 -18.99 26.83
C GLY A 584 -3.47 -20.37 26.75
N SER A 585 -4.48 -20.51 25.88
CA SER A 585 -5.37 -21.66 25.89
C SER A 585 -5.90 -22.00 24.50
N HIS A 586 -6.35 -23.24 24.28
CA HIS A 586 -6.99 -23.69 23.03
C HIS A 586 -6.08 -23.52 21.82
N ASN A 587 -4.85 -24.01 21.89
CA ASN A 587 -3.88 -23.90 20.79
C ASN A 587 -3.57 -25.28 20.18
N GLY A 588 -3.39 -25.31 18.86
CA GLY A 588 -3.06 -26.48 18.05
C GLY A 588 -1.57 -26.59 17.78
N PHE A 589 -1.01 -27.80 17.90
CA PHE A 589 0.42 -28.07 17.74
C PHE A 589 0.67 -29.24 16.78
N TYR A 590 1.49 -28.98 15.75
CA TYR A 590 2.06 -30.00 14.87
C TYR A 590 3.58 -29.79 14.79
N ASN A 591 4.36 -30.81 15.15
CA ASN A 591 5.83 -30.75 15.09
C ASN A 591 6.42 -29.45 15.70
N SER A 592 5.93 -29.08 16.89
CA SER A 592 6.26 -27.79 17.54
C SER A 592 6.27 -27.95 19.07
N PRO A 593 7.06 -27.15 19.81
CA PRO A 593 6.99 -27.09 21.27
C PRO A 593 5.58 -26.74 21.78
N GLN A 594 5.14 -27.42 22.81
CA GLN A 594 3.80 -27.29 23.39
C GLN A 594 3.80 -26.40 24.63
N PHE A 595 2.79 -25.56 24.80
CA PHE A 595 2.65 -24.66 25.95
C PHE A 595 1.16 -24.32 26.20
N GLY A 596 0.86 -23.67 27.33
CA GLY A 596 -0.50 -23.25 27.69
C GLY A 596 -1.45 -24.39 28.07
N GLU A 597 -2.73 -24.06 28.20
CA GLU A 597 -3.82 -24.95 28.60
C GLU A 597 -4.68 -25.41 27.40
N ASN A 598 -5.51 -26.44 27.56
CA ASN A 598 -6.41 -26.97 26.51
C ASN A 598 -5.72 -27.15 25.15
N ARG A 599 -4.62 -27.92 25.15
CA ARG A 599 -3.75 -28.09 23.97
C ARG A 599 -4.30 -29.17 23.04
N PHE A 600 -4.32 -28.90 21.75
CA PHE A 600 -4.66 -29.86 20.71
C PHE A 600 -3.39 -30.27 19.97
N ILE A 601 -3.05 -31.56 20.00
CA ILE A 601 -1.79 -32.06 19.44
C ILE A 601 -2.14 -32.99 18.28
N SER A 602 -1.70 -32.64 17.08
CA SER A 602 -1.95 -33.44 15.88
C SER A 602 -0.69 -34.17 15.44
N PRO A 603 -0.77 -35.49 15.14
CA PRO A 603 0.29 -36.20 14.44
C PRO A 603 0.21 -36.02 12.91
N VAL A 604 -0.86 -35.41 12.39
CA VAL A 604 -1.13 -35.18 10.96
C VAL A 604 -0.81 -33.73 10.62
N TYR A 605 -0.11 -33.52 9.49
CA TYR A 605 0.16 -32.16 9.00
C TYR A 605 -1.17 -31.41 8.81
N PRO A 606 -1.35 -30.22 9.41
CA PRO A 606 -2.68 -29.63 9.57
C PRO A 606 -3.24 -28.96 8.32
N PHE A 607 -2.46 -28.80 7.26
CA PHE A 607 -2.85 -27.98 6.12
C PHE A 607 -2.91 -28.77 4.80
N GLN A 608 -3.79 -28.31 3.91
CA GLN A 608 -3.88 -28.72 2.50
C GLN A 608 -3.91 -27.51 1.58
N THR A 609 -3.48 -27.71 0.33
CA THR A 609 -3.43 -26.68 -0.69
C THR A 609 -4.54 -26.87 -1.72
N VAL A 610 -5.31 -25.82 -1.99
CA VAL A 610 -6.27 -25.77 -3.11
C VAL A 610 -6.22 -24.39 -3.77
N GLY A 611 -6.06 -24.37 -5.09
CA GLY A 611 -5.76 -23.14 -5.82
C GLY A 611 -4.39 -22.58 -5.40
N GLY A 612 -4.35 -21.29 -5.09
CA GLY A 612 -3.20 -20.59 -4.54
C GLY A 612 -3.10 -20.61 -3.00
N GLY A 613 -4.09 -21.17 -2.28
CA GLY A 613 -4.18 -21.12 -0.83
C GLY A 613 -3.59 -22.37 -0.18
N SER A 614 -2.60 -22.20 0.69
CA SER A 614 -1.80 -23.33 1.23
C SER A 614 -2.17 -23.76 2.65
N TYR A 615 -3.09 -23.04 3.32
CA TYR A 615 -3.36 -23.17 4.76
C TYR A 615 -4.81 -23.51 5.10
N TYR A 616 -5.52 -24.20 4.21
CA TYR A 616 -6.83 -24.77 4.56
C TYR A 616 -6.63 -25.96 5.49
N LEU A 617 -7.49 -26.13 6.49
CA LEU A 617 -7.34 -27.22 7.46
C LEU A 617 -7.68 -28.58 6.83
N VAL A 618 -7.00 -29.64 7.29
CA VAL A 618 -7.38 -31.04 6.99
C VAL A 618 -8.15 -31.63 8.18
N ASP A 619 -9.20 -32.40 7.90
CA ASP A 619 -10.03 -32.99 8.96
C ASP A 619 -9.23 -33.92 9.88
N GLY A 620 -8.29 -34.67 9.31
CA GLY A 620 -7.44 -35.60 10.05
C GLY A 620 -6.53 -34.95 11.10
N ALA A 621 -6.38 -33.62 11.09
CA ALA A 621 -5.61 -32.90 12.10
C ALA A 621 -6.42 -32.53 13.35
N GLY A 622 -7.76 -32.58 13.30
CA GLY A 622 -8.61 -32.31 14.45
C GLY A 622 -8.53 -30.88 15.00
N PHE A 623 -8.22 -29.89 14.16
CA PHE A 623 -8.09 -28.48 14.53
C PHE A 623 -9.34 -27.63 14.24
N ARG A 624 -10.41 -28.27 13.77
CA ARG A 624 -11.71 -27.62 13.58
C ARG A 624 -12.59 -27.75 14.82
N ASN A 625 -13.42 -26.76 15.10
CA ASN A 625 -14.43 -26.81 16.16
C ASN A 625 -13.90 -27.08 17.58
N VAL A 626 -12.68 -26.64 17.86
CA VAL A 626 -11.97 -26.92 19.13
C VAL A 626 -11.41 -25.67 19.80
N GLY A 627 -11.60 -24.49 19.21
CA GLY A 627 -11.26 -23.21 19.82
C GLY A 627 -12.21 -22.80 20.95
N THR A 628 -12.03 -21.58 21.44
CA THR A 628 -12.90 -20.93 22.43
C THR A 628 -13.53 -19.67 21.88
N THR A 629 -14.77 -19.40 22.26
CA THR A 629 -15.48 -18.14 21.98
C THR A 629 -15.10 -17.01 22.95
N ASN A 630 -14.25 -17.29 23.96
CA ASN A 630 -13.73 -16.28 24.89
C ASN A 630 -12.63 -15.42 24.26
N ILE A 631 -13.00 -14.73 23.18
CA ILE A 631 -12.18 -13.81 22.39
C ILE A 631 -12.97 -12.50 22.20
N SER A 632 -12.42 -11.51 21.50
CA SER A 632 -13.17 -10.26 21.27
C SER A 632 -14.44 -10.52 20.45
N THR A 633 -15.54 -9.84 20.79
CA THR A 633 -16.83 -10.01 20.09
C THR A 633 -16.74 -9.60 18.62
N ASN A 634 -15.91 -8.60 18.31
CA ASN A 634 -15.64 -8.17 16.94
C ASN A 634 -14.90 -9.26 16.15
N LEU A 635 -13.82 -9.83 16.70
CA LEU A 635 -13.11 -10.92 16.03
C LEU A 635 -14.01 -12.14 15.85
N LEU A 636 -14.78 -12.53 16.87
CA LEU A 636 -15.70 -13.66 16.77
C LEU A 636 -16.75 -13.44 15.67
N ALA A 637 -17.29 -12.22 15.54
CA ALA A 637 -18.22 -11.88 14.48
C ALA A 637 -17.56 -11.88 13.09
N GLU A 638 -16.27 -11.54 12.98
CA GLU A 638 -15.50 -11.65 11.75
C GLU A 638 -15.21 -13.10 11.36
N LEU A 639 -14.76 -13.94 12.30
CA LEU A 639 -14.45 -15.36 12.06
C LEU A 639 -15.66 -16.12 11.54
N ARG A 640 -16.86 -15.80 12.06
CA ARG A 640 -18.14 -16.36 11.57
C ARG A 640 -18.46 -16.09 10.10
N LYS A 641 -17.75 -15.16 9.46
CA LYS A 641 -17.86 -14.85 8.04
C LYS A 641 -16.71 -15.45 7.21
N LYS A 642 -15.75 -16.10 7.86
CA LYS A 642 -14.52 -16.64 7.28
C LYS A 642 -14.53 -18.17 7.30
N THR A 643 -13.52 -18.77 6.67
CA THR A 643 -13.44 -20.24 6.52
C THR A 643 -12.04 -20.79 6.70
N THR A 644 -11.97 -22.02 7.20
CA THR A 644 -10.79 -22.89 7.14
C THR A 644 -10.93 -24.01 6.09
N TYR A 645 -12.08 -24.09 5.41
CA TYR A 645 -12.38 -25.09 4.40
C TYR A 645 -11.90 -24.62 3.02
N PRO A 646 -11.32 -25.52 2.21
CA PRO A 646 -10.90 -25.17 0.86
C PRO A 646 -12.08 -25.00 -0.10
N PRO A 647 -11.95 -24.18 -1.16
CA PRO A 647 -12.88 -24.19 -2.29
C PRO A 647 -12.85 -25.53 -3.01
N ILE A 648 -13.89 -25.85 -3.78
CA ILE A 648 -13.81 -26.85 -4.83
C ILE A 648 -13.19 -26.23 -6.08
N ALA A 649 -12.04 -26.74 -6.51
CA ALA A 649 -11.35 -26.26 -7.71
C ALA A 649 -11.71 -27.07 -8.97
N PHE A 650 -12.24 -26.40 -9.98
CA PHE A 650 -12.46 -26.93 -11.32
C PHE A 650 -11.33 -26.46 -12.26
N THR A 651 -10.55 -27.41 -12.78
CA THR A 651 -9.44 -27.12 -13.69
C THR A 651 -9.61 -27.90 -14.99
N ASN A 652 -9.67 -27.21 -16.12
CA ASN A 652 -9.84 -27.81 -17.46
C ASN A 652 -11.08 -28.74 -17.57
N VAL A 653 -12.15 -28.41 -16.83
CA VAL A 653 -13.39 -29.20 -16.81
C VAL A 653 -14.35 -28.70 -17.89
N THR A 654 -15.08 -29.62 -18.53
CA THR A 654 -16.17 -29.29 -19.47
C THR A 654 -17.52 -29.60 -18.83
N PHE A 655 -18.38 -28.60 -18.72
CA PHE A 655 -19.75 -28.72 -18.22
C PHE A 655 -20.71 -28.88 -19.40
N THR A 656 -21.25 -30.08 -19.61
CA THR A 656 -22.23 -30.38 -20.67
C THR A 656 -23.68 -30.31 -20.19
N GLU A 657 -23.90 -30.32 -18.88
CA GLU A 657 -25.21 -30.20 -18.24
C GLU A 657 -25.30 -28.88 -17.48
N ALA A 658 -26.54 -28.43 -17.23
CA ALA A 658 -26.76 -27.19 -16.49
C ALA A 658 -26.29 -27.34 -15.04
N MET A 659 -25.56 -26.35 -14.53
CA MET A 659 -24.99 -26.37 -13.19
C MET A 659 -25.54 -25.23 -12.34
N VAL A 660 -25.81 -25.54 -11.06
CA VAL A 660 -26.16 -24.55 -10.03
C VAL A 660 -25.12 -24.65 -8.92
N PHE A 661 -24.43 -23.55 -8.66
CA PHE A 661 -23.43 -23.40 -7.61
C PHE A 661 -23.98 -22.54 -6.48
N SER A 662 -23.80 -23.01 -5.25
CA SER A 662 -24.26 -22.36 -4.02
C SER A 662 -23.13 -22.26 -3.01
N PRO A 663 -23.25 -21.46 -1.94
CA PRO A 663 -22.25 -21.46 -0.87
C PRO A 663 -21.87 -22.89 -0.46
N GLN A 664 -20.57 -23.17 -0.39
CA GLN A 664 -20.04 -24.52 -0.25
C GLN A 664 -18.93 -24.59 0.81
N ALA A 665 -17.97 -23.67 0.80
CA ALA A 665 -16.93 -23.64 1.81
C ALA A 665 -17.56 -23.22 3.13
N GLN A 666 -17.57 -24.12 4.12
CA GLN A 666 -18.25 -23.90 5.38
C GLN A 666 -17.64 -22.70 6.12
N ARG A 667 -18.49 -21.75 6.52
CA ARG A 667 -18.07 -20.59 7.33
C ARG A 667 -18.06 -21.02 8.80
N ASP A 668 -17.14 -20.48 9.58
CA ASP A 668 -16.89 -20.84 10.99
C ASP A 668 -17.96 -20.28 11.93
N THR A 669 -19.21 -20.73 11.75
CA THR A 669 -20.39 -20.23 12.46
C THR A 669 -20.63 -20.89 13.82
N ASP A 670 -19.89 -21.97 14.09
CA ASP A 670 -19.94 -22.82 15.27
C ASP A 670 -18.85 -22.42 16.28
N VAL A 671 -18.23 -23.41 16.95
CA VAL A 671 -17.13 -23.15 17.88
C VAL A 671 -15.90 -22.83 17.03
N PRO A 672 -15.14 -21.76 17.30
CA PRO A 672 -14.09 -21.34 16.39
C PRO A 672 -13.10 -22.45 16.03
N ASP A 673 -12.78 -22.56 14.75
CA ASP A 673 -11.63 -23.34 14.31
C ASP A 673 -10.33 -22.70 14.82
N LEU A 674 -9.24 -23.49 14.88
CA LEU A 674 -7.94 -22.95 15.25
C LEU A 674 -7.24 -22.30 14.05
N GLY A 675 -6.47 -21.26 14.33
CA GLY A 675 -5.55 -20.63 13.39
C GLY A 675 -6.21 -19.66 12.41
N TYR A 676 -5.49 -19.39 11.33
CA TYR A 676 -5.85 -18.45 10.27
C TYR A 676 -7.08 -18.90 9.47
N HIS A 677 -8.00 -17.97 9.27
CA HIS A 677 -9.18 -18.11 8.44
C HIS A 677 -9.09 -17.22 7.21
N TYR A 678 -9.39 -17.81 6.05
CA TYR A 678 -9.51 -17.10 4.78
C TYR A 678 -10.86 -16.39 4.70
N ASP A 679 -10.90 -15.28 3.96
CA ASP A 679 -12.16 -14.90 3.33
C ASP A 679 -12.60 -16.04 2.40
N PRO A 680 -13.85 -16.51 2.48
CA PRO A 680 -14.25 -17.75 1.84
C PRO A 680 -14.15 -17.66 0.32
N LEU A 681 -13.69 -18.75 -0.29
CA LEU A 681 -13.91 -19.07 -1.70
C LEU A 681 -14.66 -20.40 -1.69
N ASP A 682 -15.86 -20.45 -2.27
CA ASP A 682 -16.65 -21.67 -2.39
C ASP A 682 -16.15 -22.52 -3.57
N TYR A 683 -15.79 -21.85 -4.67
CA TYR A 683 -15.30 -22.50 -5.89
C TYR A 683 -14.11 -21.75 -6.47
N ALA A 684 -13.28 -22.46 -7.23
CA ALA A 684 -12.22 -21.88 -8.04
C ALA A 684 -12.25 -22.42 -9.47
N PHE A 685 -12.24 -21.56 -10.49
CA PHE A 685 -12.29 -21.98 -11.90
C PHE A 685 -11.04 -21.57 -12.69
N GLY A 686 -10.49 -22.52 -13.45
CA GLY A 686 -9.43 -22.26 -14.42
C GLY A 686 -9.53 -23.18 -15.63
N GLY A 687 -9.49 -22.63 -16.84
CA GLY A 687 -9.53 -23.37 -18.11
C GLY A 687 -10.84 -24.14 -18.36
N CYS A 688 -11.93 -23.80 -17.68
CA CYS A 688 -13.18 -24.56 -17.78
C CYS A 688 -13.99 -24.19 -19.03
N HIS A 689 -14.77 -25.12 -19.55
CA HIS A 689 -15.65 -24.93 -20.70
C HIS A 689 -17.11 -25.14 -20.31
N ALA A 690 -17.97 -24.16 -20.55
CA ALA A 690 -19.41 -24.25 -20.33
C ALA A 690 -20.14 -24.47 -21.65
N TYR A 691 -20.72 -25.67 -21.82
CA TYR A 691 -21.58 -26.04 -22.95
C TYR A 691 -23.07 -26.01 -22.59
N SER A 692 -23.38 -25.80 -21.31
CA SER A 692 -24.72 -25.59 -20.79
C SER A 692 -24.70 -24.49 -19.72
N ASN A 693 -25.88 -24.05 -19.29
CA ASN A 693 -26.03 -22.90 -18.41
C ASN A 693 -25.39 -23.12 -17.04
N ILE A 694 -24.78 -22.08 -16.48
CA ILE A 694 -24.23 -22.07 -15.12
C ILE A 694 -24.92 -20.98 -14.34
N THR A 695 -25.35 -21.27 -13.11
CA THR A 695 -25.95 -20.29 -12.20
C THR A 695 -25.21 -20.29 -10.87
N PHE A 696 -24.78 -19.12 -10.41
CA PHE A 696 -24.27 -18.88 -9.06
C PHE A 696 -25.35 -18.21 -8.23
N THR A 697 -25.77 -18.88 -7.15
CA THR A 697 -26.87 -18.44 -6.27
C THR A 697 -26.39 -17.43 -5.21
N PRO A 698 -27.30 -16.70 -4.51
CA PRO A 698 -26.90 -15.65 -3.56
C PRO A 698 -25.86 -16.09 -2.54
N GLY A 699 -24.89 -15.22 -2.24
CA GLY A 699 -23.85 -15.45 -1.24
C GLY A 699 -22.73 -16.41 -1.66
N THR A 700 -22.76 -16.93 -2.89
CA THR A 700 -21.69 -17.76 -3.46
C THR A 700 -20.45 -16.91 -3.76
N ILE A 701 -19.27 -17.41 -3.44
CA ILE A 701 -18.02 -16.68 -3.62
C ILE A 701 -17.07 -17.49 -4.48
N VAL A 702 -16.68 -16.92 -5.61
CA VAL A 702 -16.02 -17.66 -6.67
C VAL A 702 -14.68 -17.02 -7.02
N GLY A 703 -13.64 -17.82 -6.88
CA GLY A 703 -12.30 -17.51 -7.34
C GLY A 703 -12.10 -17.93 -8.80
N TRP A 704 -11.23 -17.24 -9.51
CA TRP A 704 -10.78 -17.68 -10.83
C TRP A 704 -9.29 -17.43 -11.06
N PHE A 705 -8.75 -18.21 -11.98
CA PHE A 705 -7.33 -18.31 -12.23
C PHE A 705 -7.04 -18.77 -13.66
N ARG A 706 -5.82 -18.59 -14.12
CA ARG A 706 -5.46 -18.81 -15.54
C ARG A 706 -4.65 -20.08 -15.72
N THR A 707 -5.01 -20.97 -16.63
CA THR A 707 -4.22 -22.21 -16.84
C THR A 707 -3.04 -22.03 -17.80
N SER A 708 -2.99 -20.93 -18.55
CA SER A 708 -1.94 -20.59 -19.52
C SER A 708 -1.78 -19.08 -19.64
N SER A 709 -0.71 -18.63 -20.31
CA SER A 709 -0.47 -17.20 -20.61
C SER A 709 -0.59 -16.93 -22.11
N GLY A 710 -1.22 -15.83 -22.51
CA GLY A 710 -1.27 -15.40 -23.92
C GLY A 710 -2.43 -14.45 -24.24
N TRP A 711 -2.39 -13.85 -25.42
CA TRP A 711 -3.39 -12.88 -25.89
C TRP A 711 -4.68 -13.51 -26.42
N TYR A 712 -4.65 -14.73 -26.95
CA TYR A 712 -5.82 -15.34 -27.60
C TYR A 712 -6.02 -16.77 -27.15
N HIS A 713 -7.27 -17.12 -26.86
CA HIS A 713 -7.68 -18.46 -26.44
C HIS A 713 -6.79 -19.03 -25.31
N ALA A 714 -6.27 -18.14 -24.47
CA ALA A 714 -5.27 -18.44 -23.46
C ALA A 714 -5.64 -17.74 -22.14
N GLY A 715 -5.39 -18.44 -21.03
CA GLY A 715 -5.59 -17.91 -19.68
C GLY A 715 -6.99 -17.39 -19.40
N PHE A 716 -7.92 -18.30 -19.07
CA PHE A 716 -9.29 -17.97 -18.68
C PHE A 716 -9.78 -18.80 -17.49
N GLY A 717 -10.82 -18.31 -16.81
CA GLY A 717 -11.57 -19.08 -15.81
C GLY A 717 -12.59 -20.03 -16.45
N ILE A 718 -13.58 -19.45 -17.16
CA ILE A 718 -14.66 -20.17 -17.84
C ILE A 718 -14.85 -19.64 -19.26
N ARG A 719 -14.74 -20.51 -20.27
CA ARG A 719 -15.13 -20.21 -21.65
C ARG A 719 -16.57 -20.67 -21.90
N MET A 720 -17.40 -19.81 -22.47
CA MET A 720 -18.80 -20.10 -22.82
C MET A 720 -18.93 -20.58 -24.28
N ASN A 721 -19.77 -21.58 -24.52
CA ASN A 721 -20.19 -22.00 -25.85
C ASN A 721 -21.40 -21.19 -26.34
N ALA A 722 -21.71 -21.28 -27.64
CA ALA A 722 -22.85 -20.62 -28.26
C ALA A 722 -24.17 -20.93 -27.52
N GLY A 723 -24.94 -19.88 -27.19
CA GLY A 723 -26.25 -19.94 -26.55
C GLY A 723 -26.22 -20.12 -25.03
N VAL A 724 -25.05 -20.27 -24.43
CA VAL A 724 -24.91 -20.49 -22.99
C VAL A 724 -25.13 -19.21 -22.20
N THR A 725 -25.81 -19.32 -21.07
CA THR A 725 -25.94 -18.26 -20.07
C THR A 725 -25.16 -18.62 -18.79
N VAL A 726 -24.34 -17.69 -18.31
CA VAL A 726 -23.72 -17.74 -16.98
C VAL A 726 -24.38 -16.65 -16.14
N SER A 727 -25.12 -17.07 -15.11
CA SER A 727 -25.91 -16.19 -14.25
C SER A 727 -25.27 -16.01 -12.87
N PHE A 728 -25.22 -14.77 -12.40
CA PHE A 728 -24.85 -14.39 -11.03
C PHE A 728 -26.07 -13.76 -10.36
N GLU A 729 -26.72 -14.51 -9.48
CA GLU A 729 -28.00 -14.14 -8.87
C GLU A 729 -27.80 -13.66 -7.43
N GLY A 730 -27.06 -12.56 -7.23
CA GLY A 730 -26.81 -11.99 -5.90
C GLY A 730 -27.99 -11.20 -5.33
N THR A 731 -27.89 -10.88 -4.03
CA THR A 731 -28.75 -9.91 -3.34
C THR A 731 -27.91 -8.84 -2.64
N ALA A 732 -28.52 -7.74 -2.18
CA ALA A 732 -27.79 -6.67 -1.48
C ALA A 732 -27.08 -7.16 -0.20
N THR A 733 -27.70 -8.11 0.52
CA THR A 733 -27.15 -8.69 1.76
C THR A 733 -26.31 -9.95 1.52
N SER A 734 -26.47 -10.60 0.37
CA SER A 734 -25.73 -11.81 -0.02
C SER A 734 -25.28 -11.71 -1.48
N PRO A 735 -24.32 -10.80 -1.78
CA PRO A 735 -23.81 -10.64 -3.13
C PRO A 735 -23.07 -11.90 -3.58
N VAL A 736 -23.03 -12.13 -4.88
CA VAL A 736 -22.11 -13.11 -5.46
C VAL A 736 -20.77 -12.44 -5.71
N TRP A 737 -19.67 -13.13 -5.41
CA TRP A 737 -18.32 -12.62 -5.67
C TRP A 737 -17.65 -13.38 -6.82
N TRP A 738 -17.00 -12.64 -7.72
CA TRP A 738 -16.19 -13.19 -8.82
C TRP A 738 -14.81 -12.50 -8.82
N VAL A 739 -13.80 -13.17 -8.26
CA VAL A 739 -12.52 -12.55 -7.88
C VAL A 739 -11.32 -13.36 -8.35
N ARG A 740 -10.19 -12.69 -8.59
CA ARG A 740 -8.91 -13.38 -8.81
C ARG A 740 -8.44 -14.06 -7.54
N LEU A 741 -7.88 -15.27 -7.63
CA LEU A 741 -7.40 -16.00 -6.45
C LEU A 741 -6.38 -15.20 -5.62
N ASN A 742 -5.52 -14.43 -6.28
CA ASN A 742 -4.50 -13.60 -5.62
C ASN A 742 -5.06 -12.50 -4.70
N THR A 743 -6.37 -12.20 -4.77
CA THR A 743 -7.05 -11.30 -3.83
C THR A 743 -7.34 -11.92 -2.46
N VAL A 744 -7.20 -13.24 -2.32
CA VAL A 744 -7.48 -13.99 -1.08
C VAL A 744 -6.29 -14.87 -0.70
N GLN A 745 -5.82 -15.66 -1.66
CA GLN A 745 -4.85 -16.72 -1.47
C GLN A 745 -3.43 -16.20 -1.69
N GLU A 746 -2.46 -16.76 -0.95
CA GLU A 746 -1.07 -16.25 -0.87
C GLU A 746 -0.37 -16.20 -2.22
N GLN A 747 -0.80 -17.02 -3.18
CA GLN A 747 -0.19 -17.19 -4.49
C GLN A 747 -1.27 -17.12 -5.57
N ASP A 748 -0.90 -16.68 -6.76
CA ASP A 748 -1.76 -16.81 -7.93
C ASP A 748 -1.60 -18.19 -8.61
N ARG A 749 -0.47 -18.89 -8.39
CA ARG A 749 -0.02 -20.23 -8.85
C ARG A 749 -0.27 -20.62 -10.32
N THR A 750 -0.84 -19.75 -11.11
CA THR A 750 -1.52 -20.07 -12.36
C THR A 750 -1.07 -19.06 -13.43
N GLY A 751 -1.08 -19.45 -14.70
CA GLY A 751 -0.30 -18.85 -15.79
C GLY A 751 -0.51 -17.34 -15.98
N GLY A 752 0.60 -16.62 -16.23
CA GLY A 752 0.74 -15.15 -16.34
C GLY A 752 -0.49 -14.33 -16.76
N TYR A 753 -0.47 -13.76 -17.98
CA TYR A 753 -1.51 -12.86 -18.48
C TYR A 753 -2.49 -13.61 -19.40
N GLY A 754 -3.72 -13.14 -19.51
CA GLY A 754 -4.78 -13.77 -20.31
C GLY A 754 -6.01 -12.89 -20.37
N GLN A 755 -6.98 -13.20 -21.22
CA GLN A 755 -8.03 -12.24 -21.58
C GLN A 755 -9.07 -11.98 -20.47
N ALA A 756 -9.57 -13.02 -19.79
CA ALA A 756 -10.65 -12.81 -18.83
C ALA A 756 -10.90 -13.92 -17.83
N GLY A 757 -11.68 -13.59 -16.80
CA GLY A 757 -12.32 -14.59 -15.96
C GLY A 757 -13.31 -15.43 -16.76
N ILE A 758 -14.21 -14.78 -17.49
CA ILE A 758 -15.16 -15.44 -18.41
C ILE A 758 -14.93 -14.96 -19.84
N CYS A 759 -14.91 -15.87 -20.80
CA CYS A 759 -14.74 -15.51 -22.20
C CYS A 759 -15.65 -16.26 -23.18
N SER A 760 -15.70 -15.76 -24.42
CA SER A 760 -16.40 -16.38 -25.56
C SER A 760 -15.51 -16.39 -26.79
N TRP A 761 -15.55 -17.50 -27.56
CA TRP A 761 -14.81 -17.71 -28.82
C TRP A 761 -15.76 -17.87 -30.02
N THR A 762 -16.99 -17.36 -29.91
CA THR A 762 -18.02 -17.56 -30.93
C THR A 762 -18.86 -16.31 -31.17
N ASP A 763 -19.19 -16.04 -32.43
CA ASP A 763 -20.02 -14.91 -32.86
C ASP A 763 -21.48 -15.30 -33.19
N VAL A 764 -21.83 -16.58 -33.03
CA VAL A 764 -23.18 -17.09 -33.30
C VAL A 764 -23.89 -17.43 -31.99
N ASN A 765 -25.20 -17.17 -31.92
CA ASN A 765 -26.02 -17.35 -30.70
C ASN A 765 -25.28 -16.83 -29.46
N ILE A 766 -25.07 -15.52 -29.41
CA ILE A 766 -24.12 -14.87 -28.52
C ILE A 766 -24.34 -15.30 -27.05
N PRO A 767 -23.34 -15.90 -26.39
CA PRO A 767 -23.45 -16.28 -24.98
C PRO A 767 -23.63 -15.06 -24.09
N THR A 768 -24.38 -15.22 -23.00
CA THR A 768 -24.77 -14.14 -22.09
C THR A 768 -24.23 -14.34 -20.68
N VAL A 769 -23.50 -13.37 -20.17
CA VAL A 769 -23.30 -13.17 -18.74
C VAL A 769 -24.45 -12.32 -18.23
N ARG A 770 -25.23 -12.86 -17.29
CA ARG A 770 -26.28 -12.11 -16.59
C ARG A 770 -25.90 -11.96 -15.13
N ALA A 771 -25.89 -10.74 -14.61
CA ALA A 771 -25.44 -10.50 -13.25
C ALA A 771 -26.32 -9.48 -12.53
N ARG A 772 -26.70 -9.80 -11.29
CA ARG A 772 -27.28 -8.86 -10.33
C ARG A 772 -26.54 -8.96 -9.00
N PHE A 773 -26.25 -7.82 -8.37
CA PHE A 773 -25.48 -7.75 -7.11
C PHE A 773 -24.19 -8.59 -7.14
N LEU A 774 -23.49 -8.53 -8.27
CA LEU A 774 -22.19 -9.14 -8.44
C LEU A 774 -21.11 -8.20 -7.90
N ARG A 775 -20.13 -8.76 -7.19
CA ARG A 775 -18.94 -8.05 -6.75
C ARG A 775 -17.71 -8.67 -7.39
N CYS A 776 -16.91 -7.84 -8.02
CA CYS A 776 -15.68 -8.23 -8.67
C CYS A 776 -14.50 -7.45 -8.12
N SER A 777 -13.36 -8.11 -7.93
CA SER A 777 -12.13 -7.44 -7.50
C SER A 777 -10.89 -8.06 -8.15
N ALA A 778 -9.90 -7.20 -8.38
CA ALA A 778 -8.58 -7.58 -8.89
C ALA A 778 -7.49 -6.71 -8.27
N MET A 779 -6.26 -7.21 -8.27
CA MET A 779 -5.07 -6.45 -7.81
C MET A 779 -4.64 -5.42 -8.86
N ALA A 780 -3.79 -4.47 -8.46
CA ALA A 780 -3.22 -3.48 -9.37
C ALA A 780 -2.52 -4.14 -10.57
N SER A 781 -2.55 -3.45 -11.71
CA SER A 781 -1.90 -3.86 -12.96
C SER A 781 -2.44 -5.14 -13.61
N GLU A 782 -3.56 -5.68 -13.14
CA GLU A 782 -4.38 -6.67 -13.85
C GLU A 782 -5.17 -6.02 -15.01
N LYS A 783 -4.53 -5.14 -15.79
CA LYS A 783 -5.15 -4.24 -16.79
C LYS A 783 -5.77 -4.95 -18.00
N PHE A 784 -5.41 -6.21 -18.22
CA PHE A 784 -5.93 -7.05 -19.30
C PHE A 784 -6.96 -8.07 -18.82
N ASN A 785 -7.37 -8.01 -17.54
CA ASN A 785 -8.40 -8.91 -17.02
C ASN A 785 -9.74 -8.27 -17.23
N GLY A 786 -10.38 -8.56 -18.35
CA GLY A 786 -11.83 -8.51 -18.36
C GLY A 786 -12.34 -9.44 -17.25
N TYR A 787 -13.23 -8.98 -16.37
CA TYR A 787 -14.02 -9.97 -15.60
C TYR A 787 -14.79 -10.87 -16.57
N PHE A 788 -15.23 -10.26 -17.66
CA PHE A 788 -15.78 -10.87 -18.84
C PHE A 788 -15.12 -10.19 -20.06
N ALA A 789 -14.66 -10.98 -21.02
CA ALA A 789 -14.13 -10.46 -22.28
C ALA A 789 -14.59 -11.32 -23.45
N ASP A 790 -14.51 -10.73 -24.61
CA ASP A 790 -14.62 -11.40 -25.88
C ASP A 790 -13.24 -11.79 -26.40
N ASP A 791 -13.08 -13.07 -26.73
CA ASP A 791 -11.80 -13.67 -27.09
C ASP A 791 -11.92 -14.28 -28.48
N TRP A 792 -11.88 -13.42 -29.50
CA TRP A 792 -12.20 -13.79 -30.90
C TRP A 792 -13.60 -14.41 -31.03
N GLY A 793 -14.54 -13.84 -30.28
CA GLY A 793 -15.96 -14.12 -30.37
C GLY A 793 -16.76 -12.90 -29.92
N SER A 794 -18.04 -13.11 -29.62
CA SER A 794 -18.92 -12.09 -29.06
C SER A 794 -19.43 -12.56 -27.71
N LEU A 795 -19.62 -11.62 -26.80
CA LEU A 795 -20.23 -11.81 -25.50
C LEU A 795 -21.33 -10.76 -25.28
N ARG A 796 -22.39 -11.16 -24.60
CA ARG A 796 -23.34 -10.23 -24.00
C ARG A 796 -23.16 -10.17 -22.49
N ALA A 797 -23.02 -8.98 -21.92
CA ALA A 797 -23.01 -8.76 -20.47
C ALA A 797 -24.23 -7.90 -20.08
N GLU A 798 -25.16 -8.50 -19.35
CA GLU A 798 -26.35 -7.85 -18.76
C GLU A 798 -26.12 -7.73 -17.25
N VAL A 799 -25.69 -6.56 -16.78
CA VAL A 799 -25.20 -6.37 -15.42
C VAL A 799 -25.96 -5.26 -14.69
N LEU A 800 -26.53 -5.61 -13.54
CA LEU A 800 -27.39 -4.78 -12.71
C LEU A 800 -26.86 -4.70 -11.27
N HIS A 801 -26.95 -3.54 -10.63
CA HIS A 801 -26.73 -3.38 -9.17
C HIS A 801 -25.37 -3.91 -8.68
N SER A 802 -24.33 -3.87 -9.52
CA SER A 802 -23.07 -4.60 -9.30
C SER A 802 -21.90 -3.68 -9.03
N GLU A 803 -20.85 -4.19 -8.40
CA GLU A 803 -19.67 -3.43 -8.01
C GLU A 803 -18.39 -4.06 -8.59
N PHE A 804 -17.52 -3.21 -9.14
CA PHE A 804 -16.25 -3.58 -9.73
C PHE A 804 -15.12 -2.79 -9.07
N TRP A 805 -14.16 -3.50 -8.49
CA TRP A 805 -13.05 -2.93 -7.73
C TRP A 805 -11.71 -3.25 -8.42
N GLY A 806 -11.20 -2.29 -9.18
CA GLY A 806 -10.07 -2.50 -10.08
C GLY A 806 -10.46 -3.31 -11.32
N GLY A 807 -9.48 -3.98 -11.92
CA GLY A 807 -9.68 -4.82 -13.11
C GLY A 807 -10.05 -4.03 -14.37
N ASN A 808 -10.46 -4.74 -15.43
CA ASN A 808 -10.82 -4.16 -16.71
C ASN A 808 -12.27 -4.55 -17.09
N LEU A 809 -13.00 -3.60 -17.67
CA LEU A 809 -14.40 -3.69 -18.12
C LEU A 809 -14.54 -3.23 -19.58
N HIS A 810 -13.50 -3.48 -20.37
CA HIS A 810 -13.44 -3.20 -21.79
C HIS A 810 -13.54 -4.50 -22.59
N ALA A 811 -14.21 -4.41 -23.74
CA ALA A 811 -14.41 -5.49 -24.70
C ALA A 811 -14.20 -5.01 -26.16
N TYR A 812 -13.92 -5.93 -27.08
CA TYR A 812 -13.81 -5.67 -28.52
C TYR A 812 -15.13 -5.78 -29.28
N ALA A 813 -15.94 -4.71 -29.22
CA ALA A 813 -17.22 -4.62 -29.93
C ALA A 813 -18.28 -5.68 -29.48
N ASN A 814 -18.81 -5.51 -28.28
CA ASN A 814 -19.73 -6.45 -27.62
C ASN A 814 -21.05 -5.82 -27.18
N TYR A 815 -21.94 -6.66 -26.65
CA TYR A 815 -23.25 -6.26 -26.13
C TYR A 815 -23.13 -6.05 -24.62
N ILE A 816 -22.75 -4.85 -24.21
CA ILE A 816 -22.46 -4.52 -22.81
C ILE A 816 -23.55 -3.59 -22.27
N TYR A 817 -24.23 -4.02 -21.21
CA TYR A 817 -25.27 -3.26 -20.53
C TYR A 817 -24.94 -3.20 -19.03
N TYR A 818 -24.58 -2.02 -18.55
CA TYR A 818 -24.39 -1.75 -17.13
C TYR A 818 -25.48 -0.80 -16.66
N THR A 819 -26.27 -1.24 -15.68
CA THR A 819 -27.29 -0.40 -15.05
C THR A 819 -27.12 -0.43 -13.54
N ASN A 820 -27.03 0.77 -12.95
CA ASN A 820 -26.79 0.94 -11.53
C ASN A 820 -25.55 0.18 -11.04
N CYS A 821 -24.39 0.40 -11.66
CA CYS A 821 -23.13 -0.24 -11.28
C CYS A 821 -22.12 0.75 -10.70
N LEU A 822 -21.36 0.33 -9.69
CA LEU A 822 -20.25 1.07 -9.12
C LEU A 822 -18.93 0.52 -9.67
N MET A 823 -18.10 1.38 -10.23
CA MET A 823 -16.80 1.03 -10.81
C MET A 823 -15.72 1.86 -10.12
N TRP A 824 -15.03 1.24 -9.17
CA TRP A 824 -13.93 1.85 -8.43
C TRP A 824 -12.60 1.56 -9.08
N ARG A 825 -11.98 2.60 -9.64
CA ARG A 825 -10.69 2.58 -10.32
C ARG A 825 -10.55 1.45 -11.35
N PRO A 826 -11.51 1.28 -12.27
CA PRO A 826 -11.31 0.34 -13.36
C PRO A 826 -10.10 0.79 -14.18
N ALA A 827 -9.30 -0.14 -14.70
CA ALA A 827 -8.27 0.19 -15.68
C ALA A 827 -8.91 0.89 -16.88
N THR A 828 -9.96 0.27 -17.43
CA THR A 828 -10.80 0.81 -18.49
C THR A 828 -12.23 0.29 -18.35
N VAL A 829 -13.22 1.12 -18.67
CA VAL A 829 -14.59 0.72 -19.00
C VAL A 829 -14.93 1.23 -20.40
N GLY A 830 -15.51 0.39 -21.26
CA GLY A 830 -15.94 0.83 -22.59
C GLY A 830 -15.67 -0.17 -23.72
N ILE A 831 -15.50 0.34 -24.94
CA ILE A 831 -15.21 -0.48 -26.13
C ILE A 831 -14.02 0.07 -26.92
N GLU A 832 -13.23 -0.84 -27.46
CA GLU A 832 -12.17 -0.59 -28.44
C GLU A 832 -12.47 -1.54 -29.59
N ASN A 833 -12.60 -1.05 -30.82
CA ASN A 833 -13.29 -1.70 -31.93
C ASN A 833 -14.83 -1.53 -31.90
N GLY A 834 -15.44 -1.56 -33.09
CA GLY A 834 -16.89 -1.41 -33.26
C GLY A 834 -17.47 -2.41 -34.25
N ASN A 835 -18.75 -2.71 -34.10
CA ASN A 835 -19.53 -3.69 -34.86
C ASN A 835 -20.97 -3.20 -35.02
N TYR A 836 -21.49 -3.26 -36.24
CA TYR A 836 -22.83 -2.80 -36.67
C TYR A 836 -24.01 -3.35 -35.86
N SER A 837 -23.80 -4.46 -35.15
CA SER A 837 -24.85 -5.16 -34.40
C SER A 837 -24.72 -5.02 -32.88
N SER A 838 -23.61 -4.47 -32.38
CA SER A 838 -23.31 -4.43 -30.94
C SER A 838 -23.75 -3.12 -30.27
N ALA A 839 -23.74 -3.11 -28.94
CA ALA A 839 -24.13 -1.95 -28.15
C ALA A 839 -23.37 -1.88 -26.82
N PHE A 840 -22.94 -0.69 -26.44
CA PHE A 840 -22.47 -0.35 -25.11
C PHE A 840 -23.45 0.64 -24.48
N ILE A 841 -24.12 0.23 -23.41
CA ILE A 841 -25.12 1.03 -22.72
C ILE A 841 -24.78 1.11 -21.23
N MET A 842 -24.69 2.34 -20.72
CA MET A 842 -24.42 2.63 -19.31
C MET A 842 -25.52 3.55 -18.75
N ARG A 843 -26.13 3.15 -17.63
CA ARG A 843 -27.22 3.88 -16.95
C ARG A 843 -26.99 3.92 -15.45
N ASN A 844 -27.12 5.08 -14.82
CA ASN A 844 -27.07 5.23 -13.35
C ASN A 844 -25.80 4.63 -12.72
N CYS A 845 -24.69 4.62 -13.44
CA CYS A 845 -23.43 4.07 -12.95
C CYS A 845 -22.56 5.16 -12.32
N THR A 846 -21.67 4.79 -11.39
CA THR A 846 -20.63 5.69 -10.88
C THR A 846 -19.25 5.10 -11.20
N VAL A 847 -18.41 5.89 -11.86
CA VAL A 847 -17.01 5.57 -12.14
C VAL A 847 -16.14 6.50 -11.31
N TYR A 848 -15.30 5.94 -10.45
CA TYR A 848 -14.37 6.69 -9.61
C TYR A 848 -12.93 6.39 -10.03
N GLY A 849 -12.22 7.35 -10.60
CA GLY A 849 -10.94 7.14 -11.26
C GLY A 849 -11.08 6.36 -12.57
N GLY A 850 -9.99 5.73 -13.02
CA GLY A 850 -9.98 4.90 -14.23
C GLY A 850 -10.18 5.67 -15.53
N GLN A 851 -10.56 4.96 -16.58
CA GLN A 851 -10.79 5.51 -17.92
C GLN A 851 -12.10 5.02 -18.55
N LEU A 852 -12.87 5.94 -19.14
CA LEU A 852 -13.93 5.62 -20.10
C LEU A 852 -13.35 5.62 -21.52
N LEU A 853 -13.43 4.48 -22.22
CA LEU A 853 -12.88 4.29 -23.57
C LEU A 853 -13.99 4.14 -24.61
N MET A 854 -13.91 4.92 -25.68
CA MET A 854 -14.76 4.76 -26.86
C MET A 854 -13.90 4.92 -28.11
N GLN A 855 -13.63 3.81 -28.80
CA GLN A 855 -12.80 3.81 -30.00
C GLN A 855 -13.34 2.82 -31.06
N ARG A 856 -14.31 3.25 -31.88
CA ARG A 856 -14.96 2.41 -32.90
C ARG A 856 -14.29 2.57 -34.27
N TRP A 857 -13.30 1.73 -34.58
CA TRP A 857 -12.54 1.87 -35.83
C TRP A 857 -13.15 1.15 -37.04
N VAL A 858 -13.87 0.03 -36.83
CA VAL A 858 -14.34 -0.84 -37.91
C VAL A 858 -15.79 -0.56 -38.30
N GLY A 859 -16.70 -0.48 -37.34
CA GLY A 859 -18.11 -0.28 -37.59
C GLY A 859 -18.81 0.52 -36.50
N PRO A 860 -20.00 1.08 -36.79
CA PRO A 860 -20.79 1.79 -35.81
C PRO A 860 -21.31 0.81 -34.76
N THR A 861 -20.91 1.00 -33.50
CA THR A 861 -21.54 0.39 -32.33
C THR A 861 -22.36 1.44 -31.63
N LEU A 862 -23.59 1.12 -31.21
CA LEU A 862 -24.37 2.03 -30.37
C LEU A 862 -23.62 2.24 -29.05
N PHE A 863 -23.23 3.47 -28.76
CA PHE A 863 -22.56 3.83 -27.51
C PHE A 863 -23.40 4.89 -26.80
N SER A 864 -24.09 4.52 -25.73
CA SER A 864 -25.00 5.40 -25.01
C SER A 864 -24.73 5.39 -23.51
N VAL A 865 -24.41 6.56 -22.96
CA VAL A 865 -24.14 6.74 -21.54
C VAL A 865 -25.04 7.86 -21.02
N ARG A 866 -25.90 7.52 -20.06
CA ARG A 866 -26.80 8.48 -19.41
C ARG A 866 -26.87 8.26 -17.92
N ASP A 867 -27.19 9.32 -17.19
CA ASP A 867 -27.45 9.29 -15.75
C ASP A 867 -26.24 8.79 -14.93
N CYS A 868 -25.02 8.86 -15.49
CA CYS A 868 -23.80 8.34 -14.87
C CYS A 868 -22.95 9.46 -14.22
N ALA A 869 -22.24 9.11 -13.15
CA ALA A 869 -21.28 9.98 -12.45
C ALA A 869 -19.82 9.55 -12.74
N PHE A 870 -18.95 10.50 -13.08
CA PHE A 870 -17.54 10.29 -13.41
C PHE A 870 -16.64 11.17 -12.53
N ASP A 871 -16.08 10.59 -11.47
CA ASP A 871 -15.25 11.30 -10.49
C ASP A 871 -13.77 10.99 -10.70
N GLY A 872 -13.04 11.93 -11.31
CA GLY A 872 -11.61 11.76 -11.59
C GLY A 872 -11.31 10.73 -12.68
N THR A 873 -12.31 10.40 -13.50
CA THR A 873 -12.21 9.48 -14.65
C THR A 873 -11.62 10.18 -15.87
N GLU A 874 -10.68 9.51 -16.53
CA GLU A 874 -10.14 9.95 -17.83
C GLU A 874 -11.10 9.57 -18.98
N PHE A 875 -11.27 10.45 -19.96
CA PHE A 875 -12.12 10.18 -21.13
C PHE A 875 -11.26 10.00 -22.39
N LYS A 876 -11.16 8.77 -22.88
CA LYS A 876 -10.48 8.44 -24.13
C LYS A 876 -11.51 8.17 -25.23
N VAL A 877 -12.18 9.25 -25.61
CA VAL A 877 -13.26 9.25 -26.62
C VAL A 877 -12.87 9.97 -27.91
N SER A 878 -11.72 10.66 -27.93
CA SER A 878 -11.23 11.37 -29.10
C SER A 878 -10.65 10.41 -30.15
N GLY A 879 -10.83 10.76 -31.43
CA GLY A 879 -10.29 10.01 -32.57
C GLY A 879 -11.23 8.94 -33.12
N ASP A 880 -12.39 8.71 -32.50
CA ASP A 880 -13.42 7.81 -33.02
C ASP A 880 -14.16 8.43 -34.23
N PRO A 881 -14.16 7.80 -35.43
CA PRO A 881 -14.90 8.27 -36.61
C PRO A 881 -16.41 8.41 -36.39
N TYR A 882 -16.99 7.67 -35.44
CA TYR A 882 -18.42 7.67 -35.14
C TYR A 882 -18.77 8.51 -33.91
N GLY A 883 -17.78 9.06 -33.20
CA GLY A 883 -17.97 9.77 -31.93
C GLY A 883 -18.84 11.02 -32.01
N SER A 884 -18.96 11.60 -33.20
CA SER A 884 -19.83 12.75 -33.50
C SER A 884 -21.12 12.39 -34.26
N ASP A 885 -21.43 11.10 -34.44
CA ASP A 885 -22.67 10.66 -35.09
C ASP A 885 -23.78 10.45 -34.04
N PRO A 886 -24.84 11.28 -34.03
CA PRO A 886 -25.92 11.18 -33.06
C PRO A 886 -26.81 9.94 -33.22
N ASN A 887 -26.70 9.21 -34.33
CA ASN A 887 -27.50 7.99 -34.53
C ASN A 887 -26.95 6.79 -33.74
N VAL A 888 -25.67 6.85 -33.36
CA VAL A 888 -24.96 5.74 -32.73
C VAL A 888 -24.15 6.17 -31.50
N THR A 889 -24.16 7.47 -31.16
CA THR A 889 -23.46 8.02 -30.00
C THR A 889 -24.37 8.95 -29.23
N ASP A 890 -24.51 8.69 -27.93
CA ASP A 890 -25.41 9.40 -27.04
C ASP A 890 -24.77 9.60 -25.66
N PHE A 891 -24.55 10.86 -25.29
CA PHE A 891 -24.09 11.26 -23.96
C PHE A 891 -25.00 12.37 -23.45
N ASP A 892 -25.80 12.10 -22.41
CA ASP A 892 -26.65 13.13 -21.80
C ASP A 892 -26.96 12.81 -20.34
N PHE A 893 -27.32 13.80 -19.53
CA PHE A 893 -27.63 13.64 -18.10
C PHE A 893 -26.49 13.00 -17.27
N ASN A 894 -25.23 13.22 -17.63
CA ASN A 894 -24.07 12.70 -16.90
C ASN A 894 -23.39 13.77 -16.05
N ALA A 895 -22.76 13.36 -14.95
CA ALA A 895 -21.97 14.22 -14.09
C ALA A 895 -20.46 13.97 -14.21
N TYR A 896 -19.64 15.02 -14.18
CA TYR A 896 -18.18 14.90 -14.31
C TYR A 896 -17.42 16.02 -13.59
N THR A 897 -16.15 15.75 -13.24
CA THR A 897 -15.23 16.72 -12.58
C THR A 897 -14.26 17.45 -13.53
N ASN A 898 -14.24 17.09 -14.82
CA ASN A 898 -13.36 17.74 -15.81
C ASN A 898 -13.63 19.26 -15.94
N ALA A 899 -12.58 20.00 -16.31
CA ALA A 899 -12.66 21.46 -16.48
C ALA A 899 -13.58 21.87 -17.64
N SER A 900 -13.66 21.05 -18.69
CA SER A 900 -14.54 21.20 -19.85
C SER A 900 -15.38 19.94 -20.04
N ASN A 901 -16.50 20.07 -20.76
CA ASN A 901 -17.31 18.92 -21.16
C ASN A 901 -16.45 17.91 -21.95
N PRO A 902 -16.27 16.67 -21.45
CA PRO A 902 -15.43 15.67 -22.11
C PRO A 902 -16.14 14.95 -23.27
N PHE A 903 -17.45 15.14 -23.46
CA PHE A 903 -18.25 14.43 -24.46
C PHE A 903 -18.28 15.16 -25.80
N GLN A 904 -18.09 14.42 -26.89
CA GLN A 904 -17.99 14.97 -28.26
C GLN A 904 -19.35 15.37 -28.86
N ILE A 905 -20.43 14.75 -28.41
CA ILE A 905 -21.80 15.01 -28.85
C ILE A 905 -22.77 14.88 -27.67
N GLY A 906 -23.90 15.58 -27.75
CA GLY A 906 -24.92 15.61 -26.71
C GLY A 906 -24.55 16.52 -25.54
N GLY A 907 -25.15 16.24 -24.39
CA GLY A 907 -24.74 16.79 -23.10
C GLY A 907 -25.34 18.13 -22.69
N ALA A 908 -26.47 18.53 -23.29
CA ALA A 908 -27.19 19.73 -22.88
C ALA A 908 -27.62 19.66 -21.40
N HIS A 909 -27.84 18.45 -20.87
CA HIS A 909 -28.23 18.22 -19.48
C HIS A 909 -27.11 17.64 -18.62
N ASN A 910 -25.87 17.56 -19.14
CA ASN A 910 -24.76 17.09 -18.32
C ASN A 910 -24.42 18.11 -17.21
N VAL A 911 -24.10 17.61 -16.02
CA VAL A 911 -23.82 18.40 -14.84
C VAL A 911 -22.31 18.42 -14.55
N ARG A 912 -21.69 19.60 -14.63
CA ARG A 912 -20.31 19.77 -14.19
C ARG A 912 -20.26 20.06 -12.69
N VAL A 913 -19.48 19.29 -11.94
CA VAL A 913 -19.23 19.52 -10.51
C VAL A 913 -17.75 19.78 -10.24
N VAL A 914 -17.43 20.52 -9.19
CA VAL A 914 -16.02 20.73 -8.75
C VAL A 914 -15.52 19.50 -7.99
N ASN A 915 -16.38 18.94 -7.15
CA ASN A 915 -16.20 17.70 -6.44
C ASN A 915 -17.60 17.11 -6.15
N PHE A 916 -17.67 15.79 -6.02
CA PHE A 916 -18.94 15.11 -5.73
C PHE A 916 -19.30 15.15 -4.23
N ASN A 917 -18.32 15.36 -3.35
CA ASN A 917 -18.47 15.36 -1.88
C ASN A 917 -19.22 14.15 -1.33
N TRP A 918 -18.88 12.96 -1.83
CA TRP A 918 -19.48 11.70 -1.43
C TRP A 918 -19.51 11.53 0.09
N GLN A 919 -20.61 10.98 0.60
CA GLN A 919 -20.83 10.69 2.00
C GLN A 919 -20.73 9.19 2.26
N SER A 920 -20.16 8.83 3.40
CA SER A 920 -20.24 7.47 3.93
C SER A 920 -21.63 7.21 4.51
N GLY A 921 -22.22 6.08 4.14
CA GLY A 921 -23.50 5.60 4.66
C GLY A 921 -23.46 4.10 4.98
N PRO A 922 -24.62 3.50 5.31
CA PRO A 922 -24.70 2.14 5.83
C PRO A 922 -24.09 1.07 4.91
N LEU A 923 -24.25 1.20 3.60
CA LEU A 923 -23.82 0.19 2.62
C LEU A 923 -22.56 0.58 1.81
N GLY A 924 -22.01 1.79 1.98
CA GLY A 924 -20.86 2.23 1.19
C GLY A 924 -20.56 3.73 1.28
N ASN A 925 -19.71 4.21 0.37
CA ASN A 925 -19.13 5.56 0.44
C ASN A 925 -19.62 6.51 -0.65
N PHE A 926 -20.56 6.10 -1.50
CA PHE A 926 -21.02 6.88 -2.65
C PHE A 926 -22.43 7.44 -2.45
N TYR A 927 -22.74 7.91 -1.25
CA TYR A 927 -23.99 8.64 -1.01
C TYR A 927 -23.83 10.11 -1.40
N LEU A 928 -24.88 10.70 -1.97
CA LEU A 928 -24.94 12.12 -2.31
C LEU A 928 -25.20 12.97 -1.05
N PRO A 929 -24.54 14.15 -0.92
CA PRO A 929 -24.91 15.11 0.10
C PRO A 929 -26.31 15.70 -0.17
N PRO A 930 -27.07 16.14 0.86
CA PRO A 930 -28.45 16.61 0.69
C PRO A 930 -28.67 17.77 -0.29
N ASN A 931 -27.63 18.56 -0.56
CA ASN A 931 -27.64 19.69 -1.48
C ASN A 931 -26.91 19.39 -2.80
N SER A 932 -26.70 18.12 -3.14
CA SER A 932 -26.04 17.72 -4.37
C SER A 932 -26.84 18.19 -5.59
N PRO A 933 -26.18 18.76 -6.62
CA PRO A 933 -26.83 19.10 -7.88
C PRO A 933 -27.21 17.88 -8.73
N LEU A 934 -26.92 16.66 -8.23
CA LEU A 934 -27.18 15.40 -8.91
C LEU A 934 -28.51 14.76 -8.49
N ILE A 935 -29.15 15.32 -7.47
CA ILE A 935 -30.47 14.88 -7.02
C ILE A 935 -31.52 15.37 -8.01
N ASP A 936 -32.44 14.50 -8.42
CA ASP A 936 -33.53 14.80 -9.37
C ASP A 936 -33.04 15.37 -10.72
N ALA A 937 -31.83 14.98 -11.15
CA ALA A 937 -31.14 15.56 -12.30
C ALA A 937 -31.02 14.62 -13.51
N GLY A 938 -31.58 13.41 -13.44
CA GLY A 938 -31.51 12.40 -14.48
C GLY A 938 -32.54 12.55 -15.61
N SER A 939 -32.50 11.59 -16.52
CA SER A 939 -33.20 11.62 -17.81
C SER A 939 -34.67 11.18 -17.76
N ARG A 940 -35.10 10.59 -16.64
CA ARG A 940 -36.42 9.96 -16.44
C ARG A 940 -36.68 9.72 -14.96
N THR A 941 -37.80 9.08 -14.61
CA THR A 941 -38.11 8.72 -13.22
C THR A 941 -37.47 7.39 -12.77
N ALA A 942 -37.20 7.24 -11.47
CA ALA A 942 -36.45 6.11 -10.91
C ALA A 942 -37.15 4.73 -11.11
N ASP A 943 -38.48 4.69 -11.09
CA ASP A 943 -39.28 3.49 -11.40
C ASP A 943 -39.03 2.94 -12.82
N GLN A 944 -38.74 3.82 -13.79
CA GLN A 944 -38.53 3.43 -15.18
C GLN A 944 -37.16 2.77 -15.44
N VAL A 945 -36.28 2.75 -14.44
CA VAL A 945 -34.96 2.10 -14.47
C VAL A 945 -34.78 1.08 -13.34
N GLY A 946 -35.86 0.70 -12.66
CA GLY A 946 -35.84 -0.31 -11.62
C GLY A 946 -35.23 0.16 -10.30
N LEU A 947 -35.28 1.46 -10.02
CA LEU A 947 -34.64 2.07 -8.85
C LEU A 947 -35.62 2.57 -7.78
N TYR A 948 -36.90 2.19 -7.87
CA TYR A 948 -37.95 2.62 -6.92
C TYR A 948 -37.56 2.37 -5.46
N HIS A 949 -37.01 1.19 -5.15
CA HIS A 949 -36.62 0.76 -3.80
C HIS A 949 -35.18 1.14 -3.39
N PHE A 950 -34.49 1.93 -4.21
CA PHE A 950 -33.11 2.32 -4.00
C PHE A 950 -32.98 3.76 -3.51
N THR A 951 -31.79 4.17 -3.12
CA THR A 951 -31.49 5.51 -2.61
C THR A 951 -30.05 5.92 -2.92
N THR A 952 -29.84 7.22 -3.12
CA THR A 952 -28.51 7.83 -3.14
C THR A 952 -28.18 8.53 -1.82
N ARG A 953 -29.10 8.58 -0.84
CA ARG A 953 -29.02 9.51 0.30
C ARG A 953 -28.75 8.77 1.60
N THR A 954 -27.94 9.36 2.48
CA THR A 954 -27.65 8.77 3.80
C THR A 954 -28.88 8.67 4.71
N SER A 955 -29.94 9.44 4.42
CA SER A 955 -31.24 9.33 5.09
C SER A 955 -32.02 8.06 4.77
N GLN A 956 -31.56 7.24 3.81
CA GLN A 956 -32.20 5.99 3.39
C GLN A 956 -33.64 6.14 2.86
N LEU A 957 -34.01 7.35 2.40
CA LEU A 957 -35.29 7.55 1.73
C LEU A 957 -35.23 6.93 0.34
N LYS A 958 -36.17 6.04 0.04
CA LYS A 958 -36.34 5.46 -1.30
C LYS A 958 -36.55 6.57 -2.33
N GLU A 959 -36.03 6.34 -3.53
CA GLU A 959 -36.16 7.26 -4.66
C GLU A 959 -37.59 7.28 -5.22
N THR A 960 -38.29 6.15 -5.16
CA THR A 960 -39.69 6.00 -5.60
C THR A 960 -39.85 6.35 -7.09
N ASN A 961 -40.64 7.37 -7.42
CA ASN A 961 -40.94 7.83 -8.78
C ASN A 961 -40.52 9.29 -9.03
N SER A 962 -39.58 9.80 -8.23
CA SER A 962 -38.90 11.07 -8.48
C SER A 962 -38.10 11.00 -9.79
N VAL A 963 -37.58 12.16 -10.26
CA VAL A 963 -36.60 12.12 -11.36
C VAL A 963 -35.37 11.42 -10.82
N VAL A 964 -34.83 10.45 -11.56
CA VAL A 964 -33.74 9.63 -11.04
C VAL A 964 -32.50 10.49 -10.76
N ASP A 965 -31.83 10.21 -9.66
CA ASP A 965 -30.57 10.86 -9.35
C ASP A 965 -29.47 10.40 -10.34
N ILE A 966 -28.47 11.24 -10.58
CA ILE A 966 -27.30 10.87 -11.39
C ILE A 966 -26.33 10.07 -10.51
N GLY A 967 -25.98 8.86 -10.96
CA GLY A 967 -25.01 7.98 -10.29
C GLY A 967 -25.61 6.72 -9.66
N TYR A 968 -24.77 6.02 -8.89
CA TYR A 968 -25.06 4.71 -8.31
C TYR A 968 -25.99 4.83 -7.11
N HIS A 969 -26.99 3.96 -7.03
CA HIS A 969 -27.95 3.88 -5.95
C HIS A 969 -27.77 2.60 -5.14
N TYR A 970 -27.79 2.72 -3.81
CA TYR A 970 -27.83 1.61 -2.87
C TYR A 970 -29.27 1.16 -2.63
N VAL A 971 -29.50 -0.10 -2.26
CA VAL A 971 -30.80 -0.52 -1.72
C VAL A 971 -31.05 0.26 -0.43
N ALA A 972 -32.25 0.82 -0.26
CA ALA A 972 -32.59 1.53 0.96
C ALA A 972 -32.68 0.58 2.16
N VAL A 973 -32.12 0.98 3.30
CA VAL A 973 -32.09 0.17 4.53
C VAL A 973 -32.76 0.87 5.73
N ASP A 974 -33.20 0.07 6.70
CA ASP A 974 -33.69 0.53 7.99
C ASP A 974 -32.56 1.06 8.90
N ALA A 975 -32.91 1.47 10.12
CA ALA A 975 -31.95 1.97 11.11
C ALA A 975 -30.90 0.92 11.57
N ASN A 976 -31.14 -0.37 11.32
CA ASN A 976 -30.23 -1.46 11.65
C ASN A 976 -29.36 -1.88 10.46
N GLY A 977 -29.57 -1.28 9.28
CA GLY A 977 -28.86 -1.64 8.05
C GLY A 977 -29.47 -2.84 7.32
N ASN A 978 -30.67 -3.27 7.67
CA ASN A 978 -31.40 -4.30 6.93
C ASN A 978 -32.17 -3.66 5.78
N SER A 979 -32.22 -4.32 4.62
CA SER A 979 -33.06 -3.87 3.50
C SER A 979 -34.51 -3.67 3.96
N ILE A 980 -35.13 -2.57 3.53
CA ILE A 980 -36.50 -2.24 3.93
C ILE A 980 -37.47 -3.34 3.47
N ASP A 981 -38.30 -3.78 4.40
CA ASP A 981 -39.43 -4.71 4.25
C ASP A 981 -40.66 -3.97 4.83
N THR A 982 -41.54 -3.52 3.94
CA THR A 982 -42.61 -2.58 4.26
C THR A 982 -43.80 -3.27 4.93
N ASP A 983 -44.12 -4.49 4.51
CA ASP A 983 -45.23 -5.26 5.08
C ASP A 983 -44.81 -6.16 6.24
N GLY A 984 -43.51 -6.38 6.41
CA GLY A 984 -42.90 -7.07 7.55
C GLY A 984 -42.97 -8.59 7.45
N ASP A 985 -43.13 -9.14 6.24
CA ASP A 985 -43.28 -10.58 6.03
C ASP A 985 -41.96 -11.37 5.94
N GLY A 986 -40.84 -10.65 5.98
CA GLY A 986 -39.48 -11.18 5.99
C GLY A 986 -38.80 -11.19 4.63
N LEU A 987 -39.48 -10.75 3.55
CA LEU A 987 -38.88 -10.55 2.23
C LEU A 987 -38.74 -9.04 1.93
N PRO A 988 -37.53 -8.52 1.71
CA PRO A 988 -37.35 -7.09 1.41
C PRO A 988 -38.04 -6.64 0.12
N ASP A 989 -38.53 -5.39 0.12
CA ASP A 989 -39.38 -4.88 -0.97
C ASP A 989 -38.75 -4.99 -2.36
N TYR A 990 -37.44 -4.73 -2.48
CA TYR A 990 -36.72 -4.80 -3.76
C TYR A 990 -36.53 -6.24 -4.30
N LEU A 991 -36.73 -7.25 -3.44
CA LEU A 991 -36.75 -8.66 -3.85
C LEU A 991 -38.16 -9.13 -4.22
N GLU A 992 -39.20 -8.45 -3.75
CA GLU A 992 -40.58 -8.69 -4.16
C GLU A 992 -40.86 -7.99 -5.49
N ASP A 993 -40.57 -6.69 -5.55
CA ASP A 993 -40.53 -5.89 -6.77
C ASP A 993 -39.16 -6.02 -7.46
N THR A 994 -38.93 -7.19 -8.05
CA THR A 994 -37.64 -7.51 -8.70
C THR A 994 -37.35 -6.68 -9.94
N ASN A 995 -38.38 -6.07 -10.54
CA ASN A 995 -38.24 -5.20 -11.70
C ASN A 995 -38.03 -3.73 -11.28
N GLY A 996 -38.35 -3.39 -10.02
CA GLY A 996 -38.10 -2.11 -9.36
C GLY A 996 -38.99 -0.97 -9.84
N ASN A 997 -40.19 -1.27 -10.36
CA ASN A 997 -41.11 -0.29 -10.94
C ASN A 997 -42.10 0.31 -9.92
N GLY A 998 -42.09 -0.16 -8.67
CA GLY A 998 -42.97 0.28 -7.59
C GLY A 998 -44.40 -0.28 -7.66
N SER A 999 -44.69 -1.26 -8.52
CA SER A 999 -46.00 -1.88 -8.72
C SER A 999 -46.00 -3.31 -8.21
N GLY A 1000 -46.61 -3.55 -7.04
CA GLY A 1000 -46.78 -4.91 -6.52
C GLY A 1000 -47.82 -5.78 -7.25
N ALA A 1001 -48.36 -5.34 -8.40
CA ALA A 1001 -49.45 -6.03 -9.11
C ALA A 1001 -48.95 -7.04 -10.16
N ASP A 1002 -47.74 -6.86 -10.67
CA ASP A 1002 -47.06 -7.71 -11.66
C ASP A 1002 -45.97 -8.61 -11.05
N ASP A 1003 -45.75 -8.50 -9.74
CA ASP A 1003 -44.76 -9.27 -8.98
C ASP A 1003 -45.30 -10.62 -8.49
N PHE A 1004 -44.38 -11.51 -8.12
CA PHE A 1004 -44.71 -12.83 -7.60
C PHE A 1004 -45.31 -12.76 -6.17
N THR A 1005 -44.81 -11.83 -5.36
CA THR A 1005 -45.32 -11.44 -4.03
C THR A 1005 -45.38 -9.91 -3.99
N SER A 1006 -46.18 -9.32 -3.10
CA SER A 1006 -46.40 -7.88 -3.08
C SER A 1006 -45.84 -7.28 -1.80
N TRP A 1007 -44.88 -6.36 -1.92
CA TRP A 1007 -44.28 -5.60 -0.81
C TRP A 1007 -45.23 -4.70 -0.01
N LEU A 1008 -46.50 -4.63 -0.44
CA LEU A 1008 -47.56 -3.89 0.25
C LEU A 1008 -48.48 -4.82 1.06
N VAL A 1009 -48.35 -6.14 0.90
CA VAL A 1009 -49.29 -7.12 1.41
C VAL A 1009 -48.54 -8.37 1.86
N TYR A 1010 -48.49 -8.57 3.18
CA TYR A 1010 -47.89 -9.74 3.84
C TYR A 1010 -48.32 -11.07 3.17
N ASN A 1011 -47.55 -11.56 2.20
CA ASN A 1011 -47.95 -12.68 1.34
C ASN A 1011 -46.80 -13.53 0.79
N SER A 1012 -45.56 -13.28 1.24
CA SER A 1012 -44.40 -14.10 0.92
C SER A 1012 -44.51 -15.51 1.53
N ALA A 1013 -43.68 -16.42 1.00
CA ALA A 1013 -43.76 -17.86 1.27
C ALA A 1013 -43.60 -18.24 2.76
N ASN A 1014 -43.16 -17.31 3.63
CA ASN A 1014 -43.06 -17.50 5.07
C ASN A 1014 -44.35 -17.19 5.85
N GLY A 1015 -45.44 -16.85 5.16
CA GLY A 1015 -46.78 -17.32 5.49
C GLY A 1015 -47.36 -16.88 6.83
N LEU A 1016 -48.10 -15.77 6.79
CA LEU A 1016 -49.36 -15.60 7.53
C LEU A 1016 -50.30 -14.81 6.63
N SER A 1017 -51.13 -15.54 5.85
CA SER A 1017 -52.30 -14.90 5.24
C SER A 1017 -53.18 -14.30 6.34
N PRO A 1018 -53.98 -13.24 6.07
CA PRO A 1018 -54.90 -12.66 7.05
C PRO A 1018 -56.02 -13.59 7.55
N ALA A 1019 -56.01 -14.88 7.22
CA ALA A 1019 -57.06 -15.83 7.56
C ALA A 1019 -56.50 -17.08 8.27
N ASN A 1020 -56.08 -16.92 9.53
CA ASN A 1020 -56.43 -17.80 10.66
C ASN A 1020 -55.51 -17.48 11.85
N GLY A 1021 -56.11 -16.97 12.93
CA GLY A 1021 -55.40 -16.68 14.17
C GLY A 1021 -54.72 -17.91 14.77
N LEU A 1022 -53.46 -17.76 15.13
CA LEU A 1022 -52.73 -18.69 15.98
C LEU A 1022 -53.40 -18.73 17.37
N VAL A 1023 -54.15 -19.80 17.67
CA VAL A 1023 -54.64 -20.05 19.03
C VAL A 1023 -53.50 -20.68 19.83
N VAL A 1024 -52.88 -19.90 20.71
CA VAL A 1024 -51.93 -20.41 21.71
C VAL A 1024 -52.72 -21.17 22.78
N PHE A 1025 -52.66 -22.50 22.76
CA PHE A 1025 -53.07 -23.31 23.92
C PHE A 1025 -51.93 -23.32 24.94
N THR A 1026 -52.11 -22.61 26.05
CA THR A 1026 -51.36 -22.87 27.28
C THR A 1026 -52.13 -23.94 28.08
N PRO A 1027 -51.60 -25.14 28.34
CA PRO A 1027 -52.14 -25.97 29.40
C PRO A 1027 -51.53 -25.52 30.72
N LEU A 1028 -52.38 -24.94 31.58
CA LEU A 1028 -52.13 -24.86 33.03
C LEU A 1028 -52.15 -26.27 33.63
N LYS A 1029 -50.97 -26.80 33.96
CA LYS A 1029 -50.58 -27.35 35.29
C LYS A 1029 -49.24 -28.06 35.22
#